data_AF-A0A816S9Y0-F1
#
_entry.id   AF-A0A816S9Y0-F1
#
_cell.length_a   1.000
_cell.length_b   1.000
_cell.length_c   1.000
_cell.angle_alpha   90.00
_cell.angle_beta   90.00
_cell.angle_gamma   90.00
#
_symmetry.space_group_name_H-M   'P 1'
#
loop_
_entity.id
_entity.type
_entity.pdbx_description
1 polymer ?
#
loop_
_entity_poly.entity_id
_entity_poly.type
_entity_poly.pdbx_seq_one_letter_code
_entity_poly.pdbx_strand_id
1 'polypeptide(L)'
;MAGMERELLPFLENISSYSDDVFYAFVKEFVGDVESEILEIQRIKDVRILLQVPDVFIFLQINSKDILKLKERACFVTNDLQYIVRPGIKSNLEQFIETLRKYYKSTSTNENFVSSQTTTNAIKETTHCMCHLIDIYQSNQPKSFINIFVSNLLKNMTRSSNNYQFDPIVNKFASVFNILAGNNAYEFIRLNLPGSLPSTTTLKTYNQNMNLQLRECEFRFDSLKDHLAFVDSNHVFMSEDSTGVISSVSYDSKNDCFNGFSPQLENGLPTVDQFQTNSYTELQQWFEDFDKSTLINALLIEPLIRNNSSLVHSRPFILSAYGTNNKYTAIDVLRKWMYLYHECKKRNINVVGFSSDCDSRYLKAMQLSLGFFIRAPNIDLLTGNNSLLEINIASHWNFFFIRSTQPYLCMQDGIHLVTKIRNRLLSETANMSINNEEIDVNHLFYIIQNYPKIDHNLVKSDIFPHDRQNYSSCLKITSDDVLNLLKHINASATYVYLYLLKLVILTYVKTDTDILVRLYYGWIVTFSYRMWWTSLQIKRNFSQKEKDNCFITRAAWLSSELNVHCLTAIIILVAEGRLPSYAINTHLFSSQPCEATFRSARAMTGILSSITNFSVFEFLQKIGKISILNQIKSTDEANDDTHSLKFPVHHKNRHRGTTMSTNTPITSTITTNDIEKIIIKAYHKAESIMDSLQLTKILKENNLNDFQTLNDFVFQQLTGKSTVDYSYFNEENLQDSSDNNDSTANELTETNFDTNEDCSDEDDVNDYDLTSAKETFEGMRVYDRIDPSKKSHYFQITINNKPKFIHKQTAARLLTLNKNCLSSDRRTRVQQTSKQS
;
A
#
# COMPACT_ATOMS: atom_id res chain seq x y z
N MET A 1 17.96 67.86 1.54
CA MET A 1 17.25 67.35 0.35
C MET A 1 17.19 68.34 -0.82
N ALA A 2 16.74 69.59 -0.65
CA ALA A 2 16.57 70.53 -1.78
C ALA A 2 17.87 71.02 -2.48
N GLY A 3 19.06 70.82 -1.89
CA GLY A 3 20.34 71.22 -2.49
C GLY A 3 20.82 70.27 -3.58
N MET A 4 20.82 68.96 -3.30
CA MET A 4 21.33 67.91 -4.20
C MET A 4 20.46 67.75 -5.47
N GLU A 5 19.15 67.99 -5.37
CA GLU A 5 18.25 67.97 -6.54
C GLU A 5 18.50 69.14 -7.52
N ARG A 6 18.99 70.31 -7.05
CA ARG A 6 19.34 71.44 -7.94
C ARG A 6 20.71 71.30 -8.60
N GLU A 7 21.65 70.61 -7.97
CA GLU A 7 23.01 70.40 -8.49
C GLU A 7 23.08 69.26 -9.53
N LEU A 8 22.14 68.31 -9.51
CA LEU A 8 22.04 67.22 -10.50
C LEU A 8 21.46 67.66 -11.85
N LEU A 9 20.66 68.72 -11.88
CA LEU A 9 19.90 69.17 -13.06
C LEU A 9 20.73 69.31 -14.36
N PRO A 10 21.97 69.83 -14.35
CA PRO A 10 22.79 69.95 -15.56
C PRO A 10 23.32 68.61 -16.10
N PHE A 11 23.40 67.57 -15.26
CA PHE A 11 24.02 66.28 -15.61
C PHE A 11 23.01 65.17 -15.91
N LEU A 12 21.73 65.42 -15.62
CA LEU A 12 20.67 64.42 -15.69
C LEU A 12 20.27 64.02 -17.12
N GLU A 13 20.50 64.84 -18.15
CA GLU A 13 20.08 64.53 -19.54
C GLU A 13 20.79 63.32 -20.15
N ASN A 14 21.98 62.94 -19.67
CA ASN A 14 22.77 61.82 -20.21
C ASN A 14 23.20 60.77 -19.18
N ILE A 15 22.72 60.86 -17.92
CA ILE A 15 23.16 59.98 -16.83
C ILE A 15 22.89 58.49 -17.09
N SER A 16 21.88 58.18 -17.90
CA SER A 16 21.51 56.83 -18.33
C SER A 16 22.49 56.21 -19.33
N SER A 17 23.30 57.04 -19.99
CA SER A 17 24.33 56.65 -20.94
C SER A 17 25.71 56.45 -20.29
N TYR A 18 25.89 56.89 -19.05
CA TYR A 18 27.16 56.75 -18.33
C TYR A 18 27.40 55.28 -17.99
N SER A 19 28.59 54.80 -18.35
CA SER A 19 29.03 53.44 -18.06
C SER A 19 30.52 53.42 -17.72
N ASP A 20 30.90 52.42 -16.93
CA ASP A 20 32.29 52.14 -16.53
C ASP A 20 32.97 53.40 -15.94
N ASP A 21 34.17 53.78 -16.40
CA ASP A 21 34.96 54.87 -15.83
C ASP A 21 34.22 56.22 -15.79
N VAL A 22 33.36 56.48 -16.79
CA VAL A 22 32.56 57.71 -16.85
C VAL A 22 31.53 57.74 -15.73
N PHE A 23 30.92 56.58 -15.42
CA PHE A 23 29.99 56.45 -14.32
C PHE A 23 30.70 56.61 -12.96
N TYR A 24 31.87 55.99 -12.78
CA TYR A 24 32.64 56.13 -11.53
C TYR A 24 33.14 57.56 -11.31
N ALA A 25 33.61 58.24 -12.35
CA ALA A 25 34.01 59.64 -12.28
C ALA A 25 32.84 60.55 -11.87
N PHE A 26 31.65 60.29 -12.42
CA PHE A 26 30.44 61.01 -12.06
C PHE A 26 30.04 60.77 -10.59
N VAL A 27 30.03 59.51 -10.12
CA VAL A 27 29.74 59.20 -8.71
C VAL A 27 30.77 59.83 -7.78
N LYS A 28 32.04 59.85 -8.20
CA LYS A 28 33.14 60.45 -7.45
C LYS A 28 32.95 61.95 -7.27
N GLU A 29 32.60 62.65 -8.34
CA GLU A 29 32.33 64.09 -8.33
C GLU A 29 31.09 64.43 -7.49
N PHE A 30 30.06 63.57 -7.53
CA PHE A 30 28.75 63.90 -6.98
C PHE A 30 28.49 63.38 -5.56
N VAL A 31 29.09 62.25 -5.19
CA VAL A 31 28.82 61.55 -3.91
C VAL A 31 30.09 61.40 -3.09
N GLY A 32 31.26 61.32 -3.74
CA GLY A 32 32.58 61.29 -3.10
C GLY A 32 33.46 60.12 -3.54
N ASP A 33 34.75 60.25 -3.24
CA ASP A 33 35.78 59.27 -3.61
C ASP A 33 35.53 57.88 -3.02
N VAL A 34 35.09 57.80 -1.77
CA VAL A 34 34.89 56.53 -1.06
C VAL A 34 33.65 55.82 -1.58
N GLU A 35 32.59 56.57 -1.86
CA GLU A 35 31.34 56.10 -2.43
C GLU A 35 31.51 55.55 -3.85
N SER A 36 32.34 56.20 -4.67
CA SER A 36 32.69 55.70 -6.02
C SER A 36 33.48 54.39 -5.95
N GLU A 37 34.49 54.31 -5.07
CA GLU A 37 35.32 53.10 -4.87
C GLU A 37 34.49 51.91 -4.36
N ILE A 38 33.45 52.16 -3.56
CA ILE A 38 32.48 51.15 -3.11
C ILE A 38 31.71 50.53 -4.29
N LEU A 39 31.32 51.35 -5.28
CA LEU A 39 30.62 50.86 -6.48
C LEU A 39 31.58 50.14 -7.44
N GLU A 40 32.81 50.66 -7.58
CA GLU A 40 33.83 50.13 -8.47
C GLU A 40 34.26 48.71 -8.08
N ILE A 41 34.52 48.46 -6.79
CA ILE A 41 34.89 47.12 -6.30
C ILE A 41 33.78 46.08 -6.54
N GLN A 42 32.52 46.51 -6.50
CA GLN A 42 31.37 45.65 -6.79
C GLN A 42 31.06 45.52 -8.29
N ARG A 43 31.84 46.20 -9.16
CA ARG A 43 31.60 46.31 -10.61
C ARG A 43 30.20 46.84 -10.96
N ILE A 44 29.68 47.74 -10.14
CA ILE A 44 28.42 48.44 -10.42
C ILE A 44 28.74 49.58 -11.39
N LYS A 45 28.70 49.27 -12.68
CA LYS A 45 29.25 50.13 -13.74
C LYS A 45 28.25 51.10 -14.38
N ASP A 46 26.96 51.01 -14.07
CA ASP A 46 25.96 51.95 -14.58
C ASP A 46 24.80 52.13 -13.58
N VAL A 47 23.98 53.16 -13.81
CA VAL A 47 22.83 53.50 -12.96
C VAL A 47 21.80 52.37 -12.89
N ARG A 48 21.61 51.60 -13.97
CA ARG A 48 20.59 50.53 -14.01
C ARG A 48 20.98 49.39 -13.08
N ILE A 49 22.26 49.01 -13.08
CA ILE A 49 22.80 48.00 -12.16
C ILE A 49 22.69 48.51 -10.73
N LEU A 50 23.09 49.76 -10.46
CA LEU A 50 23.02 50.37 -9.13
C LEU A 50 21.59 50.31 -8.55
N LEU A 51 20.58 50.63 -9.36
CA LEU A 51 19.18 50.64 -8.93
C LEU A 51 18.61 49.24 -8.65
N GLN A 52 19.21 48.17 -9.18
CA GLN A 52 18.81 46.78 -8.96
C GLN A 52 19.48 46.15 -7.73
N VAL A 53 20.55 46.74 -7.20
CA VAL A 53 21.25 46.24 -6.02
C VAL A 53 20.46 46.60 -4.76
N PRO A 54 20.01 45.62 -3.95
CA PRO A 54 19.18 45.87 -2.77
C PRO A 54 19.97 46.48 -1.61
N ASP A 55 21.24 46.07 -1.42
CA ASP A 55 22.16 46.63 -0.43
C ASP A 55 23.59 46.66 -1.00
N VAL A 56 24.08 47.87 -1.26
CA VAL A 56 25.41 48.18 -1.79
C VAL A 56 26.54 48.07 -0.75
N PHE A 57 26.24 47.88 0.54
CA PHE A 57 27.25 47.80 1.59
C PHE A 57 27.52 46.37 2.07
N ILE A 58 26.70 45.40 1.66
CA ILE A 58 26.76 44.02 2.17
C ILE A 58 28.13 43.35 1.98
N PHE A 59 28.83 43.68 0.89
CA PHE A 59 30.17 43.13 0.60
C PHE A 59 31.24 43.56 1.62
N LEU A 60 31.03 44.64 2.37
CA LEU A 60 31.94 45.10 3.42
C LEU A 60 31.98 44.15 4.64
N GLN A 61 31.10 43.14 4.70
CA GLN A 61 31.18 42.06 5.70
C GLN A 61 32.21 40.98 5.34
N ILE A 62 32.67 40.92 4.08
CA ILE A 62 33.61 39.89 3.62
C ILE A 62 34.99 40.12 4.24
N ASN A 63 35.68 39.06 4.69
CA ASN A 63 37.04 39.19 5.22
C ASN A 63 38.08 38.99 4.09
N SER A 64 38.36 40.06 3.33
CA SER A 64 39.35 40.04 2.25
C SER A 64 40.41 41.13 2.41
N LYS A 65 41.65 40.79 2.05
CA LYS A 65 42.79 41.72 1.99
C LYS A 65 42.57 42.86 0.99
N ASP A 66 41.79 42.61 -0.06
CA ASP A 66 41.58 43.57 -1.15
C ASP A 66 40.67 44.74 -0.75
N ILE A 67 39.85 44.57 0.29
CA ILE A 67 38.90 45.59 0.75
C ILE A 67 39.26 46.20 2.11
N LEU A 68 40.35 45.75 2.74
CA LEU A 68 40.79 46.21 4.07
C LEU A 68 41.05 47.72 4.10
N LYS A 69 41.76 48.24 3.09
CA LYS A 69 42.02 49.70 2.94
C LYS A 69 40.74 50.50 2.75
N LEU A 70 39.75 49.95 2.04
CA LEU A 70 38.45 50.59 1.87
C LEU A 70 37.67 50.59 3.19
N LYS A 71 37.68 49.49 3.95
CA LYS A 71 37.00 49.41 5.25
C LYS A 71 37.53 50.41 6.27
N GLU A 72 38.84 50.65 6.31
CA GLU A 72 39.44 51.66 7.19
C GLU A 72 38.92 53.08 6.91
N ARG A 73 38.62 53.38 5.63
CA ARG A 73 38.09 54.68 5.19
C ARG A 73 36.56 54.75 5.30
N ALA A 74 35.87 53.66 4.97
CA ALA A 74 34.41 53.61 4.86
C ALA A 74 33.68 53.27 6.17
N CYS A 75 34.35 52.63 7.13
CA CYS A 75 33.73 52.11 8.35
C CYS A 75 34.39 52.65 9.63
N PHE A 76 33.69 52.52 10.75
CA PHE A 76 34.25 52.45 12.09
C PHE A 76 34.54 50.99 12.43
N VAL A 77 35.66 50.74 13.13
CA VAL A 77 35.98 49.43 13.69
C VAL A 77 35.59 49.44 15.16
N THR A 78 34.67 48.56 15.55
CA THR A 78 34.31 48.40 16.96
C THR A 78 35.36 47.56 17.69
N ASN A 79 35.36 47.60 19.03
CA ASN A 79 36.26 46.80 19.86
C ASN A 79 36.14 45.28 19.60
N ASP A 80 34.99 44.85 19.08
CA ASP A 80 34.71 43.45 18.69
C ASP A 80 35.10 43.14 17.24
N LEU A 81 35.92 43.99 16.62
CA LEU A 81 36.37 43.88 15.22
C LEU A 81 35.23 43.90 14.19
N GLN A 82 34.06 44.45 14.53
CA GLN A 82 32.97 44.65 13.58
C GLN A 82 33.12 45.97 12.83
N TYR A 83 32.80 45.96 11.54
CA TYR A 83 32.88 47.13 10.68
C TYR A 83 31.49 47.74 10.51
N ILE A 84 31.31 48.98 10.99
CA ILE A 84 30.06 49.74 10.84
C ILE A 84 30.30 50.86 9.84
N VAL A 85 29.58 50.88 8.71
CA VAL A 85 29.72 51.94 7.69
C VAL A 85 29.46 53.31 8.32
N ARG A 86 30.34 54.27 8.03
CA ARG A 86 30.22 55.64 8.55
C ARG A 86 28.88 56.24 8.09
N PRO A 87 28.07 56.82 9.00
CA PRO A 87 26.72 57.30 8.67
C PRO A 87 26.67 58.30 7.51
N GLY A 88 27.70 59.14 7.34
CA GLY A 88 27.80 60.08 6.23
C GLY A 88 27.87 59.38 4.86
N ILE A 89 28.76 58.39 4.73
CA ILE A 89 28.94 57.61 3.50
C ILE A 89 27.66 56.85 3.16
N LYS A 90 27.05 56.22 4.18
CA LYS A 90 25.78 55.52 4.03
C LYS A 90 24.68 56.46 3.54
N SER A 91 24.51 57.60 4.21
CA SER A 91 23.49 58.59 3.88
C SER A 91 23.70 59.20 2.49
N ASN A 92 24.94 59.49 2.09
CA ASN A 92 25.27 60.07 0.78
C ASN A 92 24.83 59.14 -0.35
N LEU A 93 25.20 57.87 -0.27
CA LEU A 93 24.92 56.90 -1.32
C LEU A 93 23.43 56.50 -1.35
N GLU A 94 22.78 56.35 -0.19
CA GLU A 94 21.33 56.12 -0.11
C GLU A 94 20.53 57.29 -0.68
N GLN A 95 20.93 58.53 -0.36
CA GLN A 95 20.29 59.73 -0.91
C GLN A 95 20.51 59.83 -2.41
N PHE A 96 21.70 59.51 -2.91
CA PHE A 96 22.01 59.47 -4.34
C PHE A 96 21.13 58.44 -5.09
N ILE A 97 21.04 57.20 -4.58
CA ILE A 97 20.18 56.15 -5.14
C ILE A 97 18.72 56.59 -5.16
N GLU A 98 18.23 57.21 -4.08
CA GLU A 98 16.85 57.66 -4.00
C GLU A 98 16.56 58.82 -4.97
N THR A 99 17.50 59.76 -5.15
CA THR A 99 17.39 60.82 -6.16
C THR A 99 17.37 60.25 -7.57
N LEU A 100 18.19 59.23 -7.88
CA LEU A 100 18.14 58.53 -9.16
C LEU A 100 16.80 57.81 -9.37
N ARG A 101 16.25 57.14 -8.35
CA ARG A 101 14.92 56.50 -8.42
C ARG A 101 13.81 57.51 -8.69
N LYS A 102 13.86 58.67 -8.04
CA LYS A 102 12.89 59.76 -8.26
C LYS A 102 13.00 60.30 -9.68
N TYR A 103 14.22 60.51 -10.17
CA TYR A 103 14.45 60.96 -11.56
C TYR A 103 13.86 59.97 -12.57
N TYR A 104 14.17 58.67 -12.47
CA TYR A 104 13.64 57.64 -13.36
C TYR A 104 12.12 57.44 -13.25
N LYS A 105 11.53 57.69 -12.07
CA LYS A 105 10.07 57.73 -11.91
C LYS A 105 9.47 58.96 -12.60
N SER A 106 10.13 60.13 -12.52
CA SER A 106 9.66 61.38 -13.13
C SER A 106 9.74 61.40 -14.66
N THR A 107 10.80 60.80 -15.24
CA THR A 107 10.92 60.62 -16.69
C THR A 107 9.92 59.59 -17.22
N SER A 108 9.62 58.54 -16.44
CA SER A 108 8.57 57.55 -16.79
C SER A 108 7.14 58.11 -16.67
N THR A 109 6.92 59.24 -15.98
CA THR A 109 5.59 59.87 -15.84
C THR A 109 5.25 60.89 -16.92
N ASN A 110 6.22 61.40 -17.70
CA ASN A 110 5.97 62.36 -18.78
C ASN A 110 5.57 61.72 -20.13
N GLU A 111 5.54 60.39 -20.24
CA GLU A 111 4.94 59.69 -21.40
C GLU A 111 3.42 59.42 -21.22
N ASN A 112 2.83 59.82 -20.09
CA ASN A 112 1.40 59.61 -19.77
C ASN A 112 0.49 60.80 -20.11
N PHE A 113 0.62 61.39 -21.30
CA PHE A 113 -0.46 62.24 -21.84
C PHE A 113 -0.95 61.85 -23.24
N VAL A 114 -0.43 60.77 -23.84
CA VAL A 114 -0.99 60.17 -25.05
C VAL A 114 -0.85 58.64 -25.00
N SER A 115 -1.70 57.96 -24.24
CA SER A 115 -2.48 56.82 -24.75
C SER A 115 -3.24 56.12 -23.62
N SER A 116 -4.55 56.16 -23.71
CA SER A 116 -5.49 55.30 -22.98
C SER A 116 -5.50 53.87 -23.55
N GLN A 117 -4.35 53.34 -23.99
CA GLN A 117 -4.23 52.02 -24.64
C GLN A 117 -3.12 51.09 -24.09
N THR A 118 -2.25 51.53 -23.18
CA THR A 118 -1.06 50.73 -22.78
C THR A 118 -1.16 49.97 -21.45
N THR A 119 -2.18 50.15 -20.62
CA THR A 119 -2.39 49.27 -19.44
C THR A 119 -2.84 47.86 -19.82
N THR A 120 -3.32 47.67 -21.05
CA THR A 120 -3.48 46.33 -21.62
C THR A 120 -2.15 45.76 -22.12
N ASN A 121 -1.14 46.59 -22.43
CA ASN A 121 0.07 46.16 -23.12
C ASN A 121 1.20 45.67 -22.19
N ALA A 122 1.39 46.22 -20.99
CA ALA A 122 2.42 45.72 -20.07
C ALA A 122 2.06 44.36 -19.41
N ILE A 123 0.76 44.13 -19.15
CA ILE A 123 0.26 42.79 -18.81
C ILE A 123 0.31 41.90 -20.06
N LYS A 124 0.05 42.43 -21.27
CA LYS A 124 0.26 41.68 -22.52
C LYS A 124 1.72 41.34 -22.78
N GLU A 125 2.73 42.11 -22.37
CA GLU A 125 4.16 41.83 -22.66
C GLU A 125 4.76 40.75 -21.75
N THR A 126 4.41 40.74 -20.46
CA THR A 126 4.76 39.65 -19.55
C THR A 126 3.94 38.39 -19.81
N THR A 127 2.66 38.52 -20.21
CA THR A 127 1.94 37.39 -20.81
C THR A 127 2.47 37.06 -22.20
N HIS A 128 3.05 37.98 -22.97
CA HIS A 128 3.60 37.70 -24.30
C HIS A 128 4.84 36.82 -24.19
N CYS A 129 5.67 36.99 -23.17
CA CYS A 129 6.89 36.21 -22.98
C CYS A 129 6.61 34.78 -22.50
N MET A 130 5.60 34.59 -21.64
CA MET A 130 5.07 33.28 -21.24
C MET A 130 4.26 32.61 -22.36
N CYS A 131 3.44 33.38 -23.08
CA CYS A 131 2.71 32.91 -24.27
C CYS A 131 3.68 32.55 -25.40
N HIS A 132 4.80 33.27 -25.59
CA HIS A 132 5.83 32.90 -26.57
C HIS A 132 6.51 31.58 -26.19
N LEU A 133 6.79 31.33 -24.89
CA LEU A 133 7.31 30.04 -24.44
C LEU A 133 6.31 28.90 -24.69
N ILE A 134 5.02 29.16 -24.48
CA ILE A 134 3.93 28.23 -24.78
C ILE A 134 3.77 28.03 -26.30
N ASP A 135 3.87 29.07 -27.13
CA ASP A 135 3.70 29.03 -28.58
C ASP A 135 4.93 28.39 -29.28
N ILE A 136 6.14 28.62 -28.76
CA ILE A 136 7.38 27.95 -29.17
C ILE A 136 7.34 26.45 -28.83
N TYR A 137 6.65 26.06 -27.75
CA TYR A 137 6.47 24.63 -27.39
C TYR A 137 5.25 23.98 -28.05
N GLN A 138 4.17 24.72 -28.30
CA GLN A 138 2.96 24.26 -28.99
C GLN A 138 3.21 23.95 -30.46
N SER A 139 4.16 24.65 -31.09
CA SER A 139 4.53 24.43 -32.48
C SER A 139 5.35 23.16 -32.70
N ASN A 140 5.85 22.50 -31.65
CA ASN A 140 6.90 21.50 -31.82
C ASN A 140 6.83 20.21 -30.96
N GLN A 141 5.75 19.84 -30.25
CA GLN A 141 5.45 18.47 -29.72
C GLN A 141 4.04 18.40 -29.06
N PRO A 142 3.42 17.21 -28.84
CA PRO A 142 2.01 17.11 -28.47
C PRO A 142 1.72 17.74 -27.11
N LYS A 143 0.51 18.27 -26.95
CA LYS A 143 0.01 19.00 -25.78
C LYS A 143 0.25 18.23 -24.46
N SER A 144 1.35 18.49 -23.76
CA SER A 144 1.68 17.82 -22.50
C SER A 144 0.89 18.38 -21.30
N PHE A 145 0.83 17.62 -20.18
CA PHE A 145 0.19 18.07 -18.92
C PHE A 145 0.66 19.47 -18.48
N ILE A 146 1.96 19.77 -18.62
CA ILE A 146 2.52 21.07 -18.23
C ILE A 146 1.89 22.22 -19.01
N ASN A 147 1.58 22.03 -20.31
CA ASN A 147 0.93 23.06 -21.13
C ASN A 147 -0.49 23.35 -20.62
N ILE A 148 -1.23 22.30 -20.25
CA ILE A 148 -2.57 22.44 -19.66
C ILE A 148 -2.47 23.18 -18.32
N PHE A 149 -1.56 22.76 -17.45
CA PHE A 149 -1.37 23.35 -16.13
C PHE A 149 -1.01 24.83 -16.20
N VAL A 150 -0.01 25.21 -17.01
CA VAL A 150 0.41 26.60 -17.18
C VAL A 150 -0.70 27.43 -17.81
N SER A 151 -1.41 26.91 -18.83
CA SER A 151 -2.53 27.63 -19.44
C SER A 151 -3.67 27.88 -18.46
N ASN A 152 -3.96 26.93 -17.56
CA ASN A 152 -4.99 27.08 -16.54
C ASN A 152 -4.59 28.14 -15.49
N LEU A 153 -3.33 28.12 -15.05
CA LEU A 153 -2.76 29.12 -14.16
C LEU A 153 -2.85 30.53 -14.76
N LEU A 154 -2.39 30.73 -15.99
CA LEU A 154 -2.42 32.04 -16.66
C LEU A 154 -3.86 32.56 -16.80
N LYS A 155 -4.82 31.68 -17.15
CA LYS A 155 -6.25 32.05 -17.19
C LYS A 155 -6.75 32.48 -15.81
N ASN A 156 -6.42 31.75 -14.76
CA ASN A 156 -6.87 32.10 -13.40
C ASN A 156 -6.21 33.37 -12.86
N MET A 157 -4.96 33.67 -13.23
CA MET A 157 -4.31 34.94 -12.89
C MET A 157 -5.04 36.17 -13.45
N THR A 158 -5.84 36.01 -14.51
CA THR A 158 -6.70 37.09 -15.06
C THR A 158 -8.05 37.21 -14.37
N ARG A 159 -8.41 36.27 -13.48
CA ARG A 159 -9.69 36.21 -12.79
C ARG A 159 -9.54 36.68 -11.35
N SER A 160 -10.64 37.10 -10.73
CA SER A 160 -10.66 37.31 -9.28
C SER A 160 -10.52 35.97 -8.54
N SER A 161 -9.94 36.00 -7.34
CA SER A 161 -9.68 34.81 -6.51
C SER A 161 -10.92 33.95 -6.22
N ASN A 162 -12.10 34.57 -6.22
CA ASN A 162 -13.38 33.90 -5.98
C ASN A 162 -13.92 33.18 -7.23
N ASN A 163 -13.32 33.44 -8.41
CA ASN A 163 -13.79 32.96 -9.72
C ASN A 163 -12.76 32.06 -10.42
N TYR A 164 -11.76 31.54 -9.71
CA TYR A 164 -10.83 30.57 -10.28
C TYR A 164 -11.60 29.32 -10.78
N GLN A 165 -11.26 28.85 -11.98
CA GLN A 165 -11.80 27.62 -12.54
C GLN A 165 -10.66 26.72 -12.99
N PHE A 166 -10.77 25.45 -12.65
CA PHE A 166 -9.71 24.47 -12.86
C PHE A 166 -10.12 23.49 -13.94
N ASP A 167 -9.20 23.24 -14.86
CA ASP A 167 -9.33 22.21 -15.88
C ASP A 167 -9.51 20.83 -15.21
N PRO A 168 -10.32 19.91 -15.76
CA PRO A 168 -10.51 18.57 -15.21
C PRO A 168 -9.19 17.83 -14.94
N ILE A 169 -8.18 17.98 -15.81
CA ILE A 169 -6.87 17.34 -15.62
C ILE A 169 -6.10 17.97 -14.45
N VAL A 170 -6.26 19.28 -14.24
CA VAL A 170 -5.68 19.97 -13.08
C VAL A 170 -6.37 19.52 -11.79
N ASN A 171 -7.69 19.31 -11.80
CA ASN A 171 -8.42 18.75 -10.65
C ASN A 171 -7.97 17.32 -10.35
N LYS A 172 -7.79 16.47 -11.38
CA LYS A 172 -7.22 15.13 -11.23
C LYS A 172 -5.82 15.18 -10.60
N PHE A 173 -4.94 16.01 -11.15
CA PHE A 173 -3.58 16.20 -10.61
C PHE A 173 -3.61 16.68 -9.15
N ALA A 174 -4.43 17.68 -8.84
CA ALA A 174 -4.57 18.20 -7.49
C ALA A 174 -5.04 17.13 -6.50
N SER A 175 -5.96 16.25 -6.92
CA SER A 175 -6.41 15.13 -6.10
C SER A 175 -5.30 14.13 -5.82
N VAL A 176 -4.60 13.70 -6.88
CA VAL A 176 -3.44 12.79 -6.77
C VAL A 176 -2.35 13.40 -5.88
N PHE A 177 -2.02 14.67 -6.10
CA PHE A 177 -0.99 15.37 -5.36
C PHE A 177 -1.35 15.49 -3.87
N ASN A 178 -2.58 15.87 -3.54
CA ASN A 178 -3.04 15.94 -2.15
C ASN A 178 -3.02 14.56 -1.46
N ILE A 179 -3.39 13.49 -2.17
CA ILE A 179 -3.39 12.13 -1.59
C ILE A 179 -1.96 11.64 -1.35
N LEU A 180 -1.05 11.83 -2.30
CA LEU A 180 0.32 11.31 -2.24
C LEU A 180 1.24 12.16 -1.37
N ALA A 181 1.17 13.49 -1.49
CA ALA A 181 2.05 14.41 -0.76
C ALA A 181 1.48 14.82 0.60
N GLY A 182 0.17 14.67 0.80
CA GLY A 182 -0.55 15.06 2.01
C GLY A 182 -0.93 16.54 2.02
N ASN A 183 -1.84 16.88 2.94
CA ASN A 183 -2.49 18.20 2.98
C ASN A 183 -1.52 19.36 3.22
N ASN A 184 -0.47 19.18 4.02
CA ASN A 184 0.45 20.29 4.32
C ASN A 184 1.30 20.65 3.08
N ALA A 185 1.80 19.64 2.36
CA ALA A 185 2.54 19.87 1.12
C ALA A 185 1.62 20.49 0.05
N TYR A 186 0.39 20.00 -0.05
CA TYR A 186 -0.62 20.55 -0.95
C TYR A 186 -0.91 22.03 -0.67
N GLU A 187 -1.22 22.38 0.59
CA GLU A 187 -1.51 23.75 1.00
C GLU A 187 -0.30 24.68 0.84
N PHE A 188 0.90 24.20 1.15
CA PHE A 188 2.13 24.96 0.94
C PHE A 188 2.27 25.38 -0.53
N ILE A 189 2.12 24.45 -1.48
CA ILE A 189 2.20 24.80 -2.91
C ILE A 189 1.04 25.71 -3.31
N ARG A 190 -0.19 25.42 -2.88
CA ARG A 190 -1.38 26.20 -3.24
C ARG A 190 -1.27 27.66 -2.82
N LEU A 191 -0.73 27.92 -1.63
CA LEU A 191 -0.55 29.28 -1.11
C LEU A 191 0.55 30.06 -1.84
N ASN A 192 1.61 29.36 -2.27
CA ASN A 192 2.74 29.99 -2.98
C ASN A 192 2.52 30.09 -4.50
N LEU A 193 1.57 29.35 -5.06
CA LEU A 193 1.18 29.39 -6.48
C LEU A 193 -0.32 29.72 -6.61
N PRO A 194 -0.74 30.98 -6.35
CA PRO A 194 -2.15 31.35 -6.37
C PRO A 194 -2.78 31.10 -7.76
N GLY A 195 -3.97 30.52 -7.78
CA GLY A 195 -4.69 30.20 -9.02
C GLY A 195 -4.23 28.93 -9.74
N SER A 196 -3.19 28.24 -9.25
CA SER A 196 -2.67 27.00 -9.85
C SER A 196 -3.40 25.73 -9.41
N LEU A 197 -3.84 25.69 -8.15
CA LEU A 197 -4.47 24.52 -7.53
C LEU A 197 -5.79 24.90 -6.82
N PRO A 198 -6.80 24.02 -6.84
CA PRO A 198 -8.08 24.25 -6.17
C PRO A 198 -7.94 24.32 -4.65
N SER A 199 -8.89 24.98 -3.99
CA SER A 199 -8.99 24.97 -2.52
C SER A 199 -9.24 23.56 -1.99
N THR A 200 -8.88 23.28 -0.73
CA THR A 200 -9.20 22.00 -0.09
C THR A 200 -10.69 21.70 -0.04
N THR A 201 -11.54 22.71 0.09
CA THR A 201 -13.00 22.56 0.03
C THR A 201 -13.44 22.11 -1.36
N THR A 202 -12.98 22.80 -2.41
CA THR A 202 -13.26 22.43 -3.82
C THR A 202 -12.77 21.02 -4.11
N LEU A 203 -11.58 20.68 -3.63
CA LEU A 203 -10.99 19.35 -3.83
C LEU A 203 -11.75 18.26 -3.08
N LYS A 204 -12.22 18.53 -1.85
CA LYS A 204 -13.10 17.62 -1.11
C LYS A 204 -14.39 17.36 -1.87
N THR A 205 -15.03 18.40 -2.40
CA THR A 205 -16.24 18.26 -3.23
C THR A 205 -15.96 17.44 -4.49
N TYR A 206 -14.86 17.72 -5.19
CA TYR A 206 -14.44 16.94 -6.36
C TYR A 206 -14.26 15.45 -6.03
N ASN A 207 -13.57 15.14 -4.93
CA ASN A 207 -13.36 13.76 -4.49
C ASN A 207 -14.64 13.09 -3.98
N GLN A 208 -15.54 13.84 -3.35
CA GLN A 208 -16.86 13.34 -2.94
C GLN A 208 -17.73 12.98 -4.16
N ASN A 209 -17.66 13.78 -5.22
CA ASN A 209 -18.40 13.53 -6.46
C ASN A 209 -17.94 12.26 -7.18
N MET A 210 -16.71 11.79 -6.95
CA MET A 210 -16.26 10.49 -7.48
C MET A 210 -16.94 9.29 -6.79
N ASN A 211 -17.58 9.49 -5.63
CA ASN A 211 -18.36 8.48 -4.90
C ASN A 211 -17.66 7.12 -4.68
N LEU A 212 -16.37 7.13 -4.34
CA LEU A 212 -15.58 5.91 -4.11
C LEU A 212 -15.37 5.58 -2.62
N GLN A 213 -16.04 6.29 -1.72
CA GLN A 213 -15.96 5.97 -0.29
C GLN A 213 -16.62 4.62 -0.02
N LEU A 214 -16.04 3.87 0.90
CA LEU A 214 -16.52 2.56 1.32
C LEU A 214 -17.20 2.71 2.67
N ARG A 215 -18.45 2.23 2.77
CA ARG A 215 -19.11 2.03 4.05
C ARG A 215 -18.71 0.67 4.61
N GLU A 216 -18.59 0.55 5.93
CA GLU A 216 -18.28 -0.73 6.55
C GLU A 216 -19.34 -1.77 6.20
N CYS A 217 -18.92 -3.03 5.97
CA CYS A 217 -19.78 -4.17 5.64
C CYS A 217 -20.51 -4.08 4.28
N GLU A 218 -20.44 -2.96 3.56
CA GLU A 218 -21.12 -2.77 2.27
C GLU A 218 -20.41 -3.54 1.15
N PHE A 219 -21.18 -4.18 0.27
CA PHE A 219 -20.68 -4.82 -0.96
C PHE A 219 -21.07 -4.00 -2.18
N ARG A 220 -20.07 -3.40 -2.86
CA ARG A 220 -20.28 -2.44 -3.95
C ARG A 220 -20.42 -3.09 -5.34
N PHE A 221 -21.36 -4.02 -5.49
CA PHE A 221 -21.52 -4.80 -6.73
C PHE A 221 -21.90 -3.96 -7.97
N ASP A 222 -22.70 -2.91 -7.80
CA ASP A 222 -23.10 -2.05 -8.91
C ASP A 222 -21.92 -1.20 -9.38
N SER A 223 -21.16 -0.62 -8.45
CA SER A 223 -19.92 0.09 -8.77
C SER A 223 -18.86 -0.82 -9.39
N LEU A 224 -18.80 -2.09 -8.97
CA LEU A 224 -17.95 -3.09 -9.62
C LEU A 224 -18.35 -3.30 -11.07
N LYS A 225 -19.66 -3.45 -11.36
CA LYS A 225 -20.15 -3.63 -12.73
C LYS A 225 -19.76 -2.44 -13.61
N ASP A 226 -19.92 -1.21 -13.11
CA ASP A 226 -19.55 0.00 -13.83
C ASP A 226 -18.03 0.06 -14.08
N HIS A 227 -17.22 -0.32 -13.08
CA HIS A 227 -15.77 -0.39 -13.20
C HIS A 227 -15.33 -1.42 -14.25
N LEU A 228 -15.95 -2.60 -14.25
CA LEU A 228 -15.67 -3.69 -15.19
C LEU A 228 -16.05 -3.33 -16.63
N ALA A 229 -17.19 -2.65 -16.81
CA ALA A 229 -17.58 -2.11 -18.11
C ALA A 229 -16.57 -1.05 -18.61
N PHE A 230 -16.01 -0.24 -17.71
CA PHE A 230 -15.00 0.75 -18.05
C PHE A 230 -13.67 0.12 -18.51
N VAL A 231 -13.23 -0.97 -17.90
CA VAL A 231 -11.97 -1.65 -18.26
C VAL A 231 -12.12 -2.74 -19.32
N ASP A 232 -13.30 -2.83 -19.96
CA ASP A 232 -13.66 -3.85 -20.96
C ASP A 232 -13.35 -5.29 -20.49
N SER A 233 -13.84 -5.63 -19.30
CA SER A 233 -13.70 -6.99 -18.76
C SER A 233 -14.99 -7.44 -18.08
N ASN A 234 -15.32 -8.72 -18.22
CA ASN A 234 -16.41 -9.37 -17.49
C ASN A 234 -15.93 -10.60 -16.70
N HIS A 235 -14.62 -10.87 -16.67
CA HIS A 235 -14.04 -11.97 -15.91
C HIS A 235 -13.20 -11.42 -14.77
N VAL A 236 -13.38 -11.98 -13.58
CA VAL A 236 -12.72 -11.50 -12.37
C VAL A 236 -12.15 -12.63 -11.54
N PHE A 237 -11.10 -12.32 -10.79
CA PHE A 237 -10.58 -13.17 -9.73
C PHE A 237 -10.65 -12.42 -8.41
N MET A 238 -11.13 -13.06 -7.34
CA MET A 238 -11.33 -12.42 -6.05
C MET A 238 -10.21 -12.76 -5.08
N SER A 239 -9.83 -11.78 -4.26
CA SER A 239 -8.83 -11.90 -3.21
C SER A 239 -9.46 -11.52 -1.88
N GLU A 240 -9.27 -12.34 -0.86
CA GLU A 240 -9.73 -12.06 0.49
C GLU A 240 -8.60 -12.27 1.49
N ASP A 241 -8.36 -11.27 2.32
CA ASP A 241 -7.35 -11.31 3.37
C ASP A 241 -7.69 -10.33 4.50
N SER A 242 -7.03 -10.48 5.65
CA SER A 242 -7.23 -9.65 6.83
C SER A 242 -5.93 -9.09 7.39
N THR A 243 -5.99 -7.90 7.97
CA THR A 243 -4.81 -7.26 8.56
C THR A 243 -5.07 -6.65 9.92
N GLY A 244 -4.05 -6.61 10.78
CA GLY A 244 -4.17 -6.07 12.14
C GLY A 244 -4.51 -4.59 12.18
N VAL A 245 -5.43 -4.23 13.08
CA VAL A 245 -5.90 -2.85 13.31
C VAL A 245 -5.84 -2.47 14.80
N ILE A 246 -5.88 -1.16 15.08
CA ILE A 246 -6.04 -0.64 16.43
C ILE A 246 -7.49 -0.89 16.85
N SER A 247 -7.70 -1.67 17.92
CA SER A 247 -9.01 -1.97 18.48
C SER A 247 -9.64 -0.75 19.16
N SER A 248 -10.29 0.09 18.36
CA SER A 248 -10.97 1.31 18.81
C SER A 248 -12.27 1.53 18.05
N VAL A 249 -13.28 1.99 18.77
CA VAL A 249 -14.59 2.35 18.20
C VAL A 249 -14.62 3.84 17.90
N SER A 250 -15.00 4.20 16.67
CA SER A 250 -15.12 5.59 16.21
C SER A 250 -16.46 5.84 15.56
N TYR A 251 -16.96 7.07 15.67
CA TYR A 251 -18.24 7.46 15.09
C TYR A 251 -18.04 8.07 13.71
N ASP A 252 -18.72 7.50 12.71
CA ASP A 252 -18.80 8.02 11.36
C ASP A 252 -20.02 8.95 11.23
N SER A 253 -19.77 10.26 11.29
CA SER A 253 -20.82 11.28 11.14
C SER A 253 -21.50 11.31 9.78
N LYS A 254 -20.89 10.71 8.74
CA LYS A 254 -21.45 10.70 7.37
C LYS A 254 -22.57 9.66 7.27
N ASN A 255 -22.35 8.48 7.85
CA ASN A 255 -23.28 7.35 7.78
C ASN A 255 -24.07 7.17 9.10
N ASP A 256 -23.84 8.03 10.08
CA ASP A 256 -24.45 7.98 11.43
C ASP A 256 -24.29 6.60 12.11
N CYS A 257 -23.09 6.02 12.01
CA CYS A 257 -22.79 4.68 12.53
C CYS A 257 -21.49 4.66 13.36
N PHE A 258 -21.32 3.62 14.17
CA PHE A 258 -20.09 3.35 14.93
C PHE A 258 -19.29 2.22 14.27
N ASN A 259 -18.02 2.49 13.98
CA ASN A 259 -17.13 1.56 13.30
C ASN A 259 -16.07 1.05 14.27
N GLY A 260 -15.68 -0.23 14.17
CA GLY A 260 -14.64 -0.85 15.00
C GLY A 260 -15.13 -1.88 16.02
N PHE A 261 -16.42 -2.17 16.05
CA PHE A 261 -16.95 -3.41 16.62
C PHE A 261 -16.84 -4.55 15.59
N SER A 262 -16.64 -5.78 16.06
CA SER A 262 -16.74 -6.94 15.18
C SER A 262 -18.23 -7.22 14.88
N PRO A 263 -18.68 -7.05 13.63
CA PRO A 263 -20.05 -7.36 13.26
C PRO A 263 -20.29 -8.87 13.39
N GLN A 264 -21.53 -9.23 13.73
CA GLN A 264 -21.95 -10.63 13.66
C GLN A 264 -22.13 -11.04 12.20
N LEU A 265 -21.78 -12.29 11.89
CA LEU A 265 -21.92 -12.83 10.54
C LEU A 265 -23.22 -13.63 10.42
N GLU A 266 -24.16 -13.12 9.63
CA GLU A 266 -25.37 -13.84 9.26
C GLU A 266 -25.13 -14.59 7.95
N ASN A 267 -25.13 -15.94 8.01
CA ASN A 267 -24.76 -16.78 6.86
C ASN A 267 -23.38 -16.40 6.26
N GLY A 268 -22.41 -16.06 7.10
CA GLY A 268 -21.07 -15.66 6.69
C GLY A 268 -20.94 -14.23 6.16
N LEU A 269 -22.04 -13.45 6.13
CA LEU A 269 -22.05 -12.07 5.67
C LEU A 269 -22.15 -11.10 6.86
N PRO A 270 -21.38 -10.00 6.86
CA PRO A 270 -21.53 -8.97 7.87
C PRO A 270 -22.79 -8.13 7.60
N THR A 271 -23.45 -7.69 8.67
CA THR A 271 -24.63 -6.81 8.57
C THR A 271 -24.22 -5.35 8.41
N VAL A 272 -24.70 -4.71 7.34
CA VAL A 272 -24.52 -3.26 7.12
C VAL A 272 -25.32 -2.51 8.17
N ASP A 273 -24.75 -1.43 8.71
CA ASP A 273 -25.43 -0.53 9.67
C ASP A 273 -25.87 -1.16 10.98
N GLN A 274 -25.28 -2.31 11.36
CA GLN A 274 -25.56 -2.97 12.63
C GLN A 274 -25.39 -2.03 13.84
N PHE A 275 -24.42 -1.12 13.78
CA PHE A 275 -24.07 -0.23 14.89
C PHE A 275 -24.56 1.21 14.65
N GLN A 276 -25.85 1.39 14.36
CA GLN A 276 -26.52 2.69 14.31
C GLN A 276 -27.48 2.87 15.49
N THR A 277 -27.29 3.90 16.30
CA THR A 277 -28.17 4.17 17.44
C THR A 277 -28.31 5.67 17.72
N ASN A 278 -29.46 6.06 18.27
CA ASN A 278 -29.72 7.37 18.86
C ASN A 278 -29.81 7.33 20.39
N SER A 279 -29.54 6.17 21.00
CA SER A 279 -29.52 5.97 22.46
C SER A 279 -28.09 5.79 22.97
N TYR A 280 -27.72 6.55 23.99
CA TYR A 280 -26.45 6.35 24.69
C TYR A 280 -26.40 5.02 25.43
N THR A 281 -27.52 4.55 25.98
CA THR A 281 -27.59 3.28 26.73
C THR A 281 -27.36 2.08 25.82
N GLU A 282 -27.88 2.12 24.60
CA GLU A 282 -27.67 1.07 23.60
C GLU A 282 -26.19 1.02 23.16
N LEU A 283 -25.56 2.19 22.95
CA LEU A 283 -24.12 2.24 22.69
C LEU A 283 -23.32 1.64 23.85
N GLN A 284 -23.68 1.95 25.10
CA GLN A 284 -23.01 1.37 26.28
C GLN A 284 -23.15 -0.15 26.31
N GLN A 285 -24.34 -0.66 26.05
CA GLN A 285 -24.59 -2.09 25.97
C GLN A 285 -23.74 -2.77 24.88
N TRP A 286 -23.53 -2.13 23.72
CA TRP A 286 -22.67 -2.71 22.69
C TRP A 286 -21.20 -2.86 23.11
N PHE A 287 -20.69 -2.00 24.00
CA PHE A 287 -19.34 -2.15 24.55
C PHE A 287 -19.21 -3.34 25.50
N GLU A 288 -20.33 -3.88 25.98
CA GLU A 288 -20.39 -5.08 26.83
C GLU A 288 -20.68 -6.33 25.99
N ASP A 289 -21.59 -6.23 25.01
CA ASP A 289 -22.08 -7.36 24.21
C ASP A 289 -21.20 -7.74 23.01
N PHE A 290 -20.41 -6.79 22.47
CA PHE A 290 -19.64 -7.01 21.24
C PHE A 290 -18.13 -6.83 21.43
N ASP A 291 -17.36 -7.76 20.85
CA ASP A 291 -15.92 -7.64 20.74
C ASP A 291 -15.54 -6.46 19.84
N LYS A 292 -14.48 -5.73 20.23
CA LYS A 292 -13.83 -4.78 19.33
C LYS A 292 -13.06 -5.53 18.25
N SER A 293 -13.02 -4.99 17.03
CA SER A 293 -12.26 -5.58 15.94
C SER A 293 -10.76 -5.52 16.23
N THR A 294 -10.07 -6.63 16.01
CA THR A 294 -8.60 -6.74 16.08
C THR A 294 -7.98 -6.81 14.68
N LEU A 295 -8.77 -7.24 13.70
CA LEU A 295 -8.43 -7.28 12.29
C LEU A 295 -9.45 -6.49 11.47
N ILE A 296 -9.07 -6.12 10.25
CA ILE A 296 -10.00 -5.74 9.19
C ILE A 296 -9.88 -6.73 8.05
N ASN A 297 -11.01 -7.34 7.67
CA ASN A 297 -11.12 -8.20 6.49
C ASN A 297 -11.40 -7.32 5.27
N ALA A 298 -10.72 -7.57 4.16
CA ALA A 298 -10.93 -6.85 2.92
C ALA A 298 -11.12 -7.83 1.76
N LEU A 299 -12.11 -7.53 0.91
CA LEU A 299 -12.40 -8.26 -0.31
C LEU A 299 -12.07 -7.39 -1.51
N LEU A 300 -11.10 -7.85 -2.30
CA LEU A 300 -10.62 -7.19 -3.50
C LEU A 300 -10.91 -8.04 -4.73
N ILE A 301 -11.11 -7.37 -5.85
CA ILE A 301 -11.45 -7.99 -7.13
C ILE A 301 -10.40 -7.56 -8.13
N GLU A 302 -9.75 -8.52 -8.76
CA GLU A 302 -8.88 -8.32 -9.91
C GLU A 302 -9.66 -8.53 -11.20
N PRO A 303 -9.86 -7.47 -12.01
CA PRO A 303 -10.30 -7.62 -13.39
C PRO A 303 -9.26 -8.39 -14.22
N LEU A 304 -9.73 -9.32 -15.04
CA LEU A 304 -8.88 -10.03 -16.00
C LEU A 304 -8.95 -9.30 -17.34
N ILE A 305 -7.90 -8.55 -17.67
CA ILE A 305 -7.87 -7.60 -18.79
C ILE A 305 -7.21 -8.22 -20.03
N ARG A 306 -7.71 -7.87 -21.22
CA ARG A 306 -7.37 -8.48 -22.51
C ARG A 306 -6.02 -8.05 -23.13
N ASN A 307 -5.32 -7.05 -22.58
CA ASN A 307 -4.23 -6.38 -23.30
C ASN A 307 -2.84 -7.00 -23.12
N ASN A 308 -2.17 -7.25 -24.26
CA ASN A 308 -0.82 -7.82 -24.40
C ASN A 308 0.32 -6.76 -24.33
N SER A 309 0.02 -5.47 -24.17
CA SER A 309 1.04 -4.41 -24.19
C SER A 309 1.29 -3.84 -22.80
N SER A 310 2.44 -4.23 -22.24
CA SER A 310 2.96 -3.82 -20.92
C SER A 310 2.15 -4.34 -19.74
N LEU A 311 2.81 -4.50 -18.60
CA LEU A 311 2.24 -4.84 -17.31
C LEU A 311 1.16 -3.81 -16.93
N VAL A 312 -0.04 -3.92 -17.49
CA VAL A 312 -1.23 -3.31 -16.89
C VAL A 312 -1.39 -4.06 -15.59
N HIS A 313 -0.84 -3.49 -14.52
CA HIS A 313 -1.11 -3.94 -13.17
C HIS A 313 -2.63 -3.88 -13.03
N SER A 314 -3.30 -5.04 -13.04
CA SER A 314 -4.72 -5.11 -12.69
C SER A 314 -4.88 -4.33 -11.39
N ARG A 315 -5.61 -3.21 -11.47
CA ARG A 315 -5.79 -2.35 -10.30
C ARG A 315 -6.99 -2.95 -9.57
N PRO A 316 -6.77 -3.56 -8.39
CA PRO A 316 -7.84 -4.28 -7.74
C PRO A 316 -8.94 -3.30 -7.32
N PHE A 317 -10.18 -3.68 -7.61
CA PHE A 317 -11.38 -3.00 -7.14
C PHE A 317 -11.71 -3.50 -5.73
N ILE A 318 -11.89 -2.59 -4.78
CA ILE A 318 -12.23 -2.97 -3.40
C ILE A 318 -13.74 -3.18 -3.34
N LEU A 319 -14.19 -4.42 -3.17
CA LEU A 319 -15.61 -4.73 -3.11
C LEU A 319 -16.21 -4.37 -1.75
N SER A 320 -15.55 -4.80 -0.67
CA SER A 320 -16.02 -4.66 0.71
C SER A 320 -14.86 -4.68 1.71
N ALA A 321 -15.06 -4.09 2.88
CA ALA A 321 -14.18 -4.23 4.03
C ALA A 321 -14.96 -4.07 5.34
N TYR A 322 -14.60 -4.84 6.36
CA TYR A 322 -15.25 -4.81 7.67
C TYR A 322 -14.33 -5.32 8.78
N GLY A 323 -14.53 -4.81 9.99
CA GLY A 323 -13.80 -5.26 11.17
C GLY A 323 -14.10 -6.72 11.49
N THR A 324 -13.15 -7.44 12.10
CA THR A 324 -13.38 -8.80 12.60
C THR A 324 -12.51 -9.11 13.81
N ASN A 325 -12.97 -10.02 14.66
CA ASN A 325 -12.20 -10.64 15.75
C ASN A 325 -11.60 -12.00 15.34
N ASN A 326 -11.67 -12.36 14.06
CA ASN A 326 -11.14 -13.61 13.52
C ASN A 326 -11.84 -14.89 14.05
N LYS A 327 -13.04 -14.81 14.63
CA LYS A 327 -13.77 -15.98 15.16
C LYS A 327 -14.68 -16.70 14.13
N TYR A 328 -14.63 -16.32 12.85
CA TYR A 328 -15.43 -16.95 11.80
C TYR A 328 -14.92 -18.34 11.40
N THR A 329 -15.83 -19.16 10.87
CA THR A 329 -15.56 -20.54 10.47
C THR A 329 -15.28 -20.68 8.96
N ALA A 330 -14.79 -21.85 8.53
CA ALA A 330 -14.67 -22.18 7.11
C ALA A 330 -16.02 -22.18 6.37
N ILE A 331 -17.12 -22.45 7.07
CA ILE A 331 -18.48 -22.43 6.50
C ILE A 331 -18.94 -20.99 6.25
N ASP A 332 -18.60 -20.06 7.14
CA ASP A 332 -18.89 -18.64 6.95
C ASP A 332 -18.17 -18.10 5.70
N VAL A 333 -16.90 -18.46 5.52
CA VAL A 333 -16.13 -18.15 4.31
C VAL A 333 -16.81 -18.73 3.07
N LEU A 334 -17.19 -20.02 3.10
CA LEU A 334 -17.83 -20.68 1.97
C LEU A 334 -19.17 -20.03 1.58
N ARG A 335 -20.02 -19.75 2.57
CA ARG A 335 -21.33 -19.08 2.35
C ARG A 335 -21.14 -17.68 1.77
N LYS A 336 -20.18 -16.93 2.29
CA LYS A 336 -19.81 -15.61 1.74
C LYS A 336 -19.38 -15.72 0.29
N TRP A 337 -18.45 -16.61 -0.06
CA TRP A 337 -18.00 -16.78 -1.45
C TRP A 337 -19.12 -17.21 -2.40
N MET A 338 -20.05 -18.06 -1.95
CA MET A 338 -21.23 -18.41 -2.73
C MET A 338 -22.15 -17.21 -2.95
N TYR A 339 -22.40 -16.40 -1.92
CA TYR A 339 -23.15 -15.15 -2.06
C TYR A 339 -22.49 -14.20 -3.08
N LEU A 340 -21.18 -13.99 -2.97
CA LEU A 340 -20.40 -13.18 -3.92
C LEU A 340 -20.51 -13.68 -5.36
N TYR A 341 -20.38 -15.00 -5.56
CA TYR A 341 -20.55 -15.64 -6.86
C TYR A 341 -21.94 -15.37 -7.45
N HIS A 342 -23.00 -15.57 -6.66
CA HIS A 342 -24.37 -15.36 -7.12
C HIS A 342 -24.68 -13.89 -7.43
N GLU A 343 -24.25 -12.95 -6.59
CA GLU A 343 -24.45 -11.51 -6.81
C GLU A 343 -23.69 -10.97 -8.03
N CYS A 344 -22.48 -11.49 -8.28
CA CYS A 344 -21.72 -11.18 -9.49
C CYS A 344 -22.41 -11.75 -10.74
N LYS A 345 -22.87 -12.99 -10.67
CA LYS A 345 -23.58 -13.66 -11.77
C LYS A 345 -24.86 -12.92 -12.17
N LYS A 346 -25.65 -12.43 -11.19
CA LYS A 346 -26.83 -11.57 -11.45
C LYS A 346 -26.50 -10.33 -12.28
N ARG A 347 -25.24 -9.88 -12.25
CA ARG A 347 -24.74 -8.70 -12.96
C ARG A 347 -23.92 -9.03 -14.21
N ASN A 348 -23.93 -10.28 -14.65
CA ASN A 348 -23.15 -10.80 -15.79
C ASN A 348 -21.62 -10.67 -15.60
N ILE A 349 -21.17 -10.86 -14.35
CA ILE A 349 -19.76 -10.89 -13.99
C ILE A 349 -19.36 -12.35 -13.72
N ASN A 350 -18.38 -12.84 -14.48
CA ASN A 350 -17.89 -14.21 -14.40
C ASN A 350 -16.75 -14.29 -13.37
N VAL A 351 -17.03 -14.88 -12.21
CA VAL A 351 -16.01 -15.14 -11.19
C VAL A 351 -15.25 -16.40 -11.55
N VAL A 352 -13.97 -16.26 -11.91
CA VAL A 352 -13.08 -17.39 -12.24
C VAL A 352 -12.68 -18.14 -10.97
N GLY A 353 -12.40 -17.40 -9.89
CA GLY A 353 -11.98 -18.01 -8.64
C GLY A 353 -11.75 -17.04 -7.50
N PHE A 354 -11.40 -17.62 -6.36
CA PHE A 354 -11.05 -16.94 -5.11
C PHE A 354 -9.62 -17.26 -4.71
N SER A 355 -8.95 -16.30 -4.09
CA SER A 355 -7.69 -16.51 -3.38
C SER A 355 -7.73 -15.94 -1.98
N SER A 356 -6.92 -16.56 -1.14
CA SER A 356 -6.71 -16.12 0.21
C SER A 356 -5.33 -16.57 0.69
N ASP A 357 -4.99 -16.12 1.88
CA ASP A 357 -3.80 -16.53 2.61
C ASP A 357 -3.86 -18.00 3.00
N CYS A 358 -2.67 -18.55 3.30
CA CYS A 358 -2.42 -19.94 3.70
C CYS A 358 -2.92 -20.28 5.12
N ASP A 359 -4.04 -19.68 5.52
CA ASP A 359 -4.79 -19.95 6.74
C ASP A 359 -5.66 -21.22 6.57
N SER A 360 -5.72 -22.03 7.63
CA SER A 360 -6.36 -23.34 7.60
C SER A 360 -7.87 -23.27 7.38
N ARG A 361 -8.56 -22.20 7.79
CA ARG A 361 -10.01 -22.02 7.61
C ARG A 361 -10.35 -21.72 6.16
N TYR A 362 -9.58 -20.84 5.53
CA TYR A 362 -9.72 -20.59 4.09
C TYR A 362 -9.35 -21.82 3.27
N LEU A 363 -8.27 -22.52 3.62
CA LEU A 363 -7.93 -23.79 2.97
C LEU A 363 -9.09 -24.78 3.09
N LYS A 364 -9.65 -24.98 4.29
CA LYS A 364 -10.80 -25.88 4.49
C LYS A 364 -12.00 -25.46 3.65
N ALA A 365 -12.32 -24.17 3.56
CA ALA A 365 -13.38 -23.65 2.70
C ALA A 365 -13.13 -23.96 1.21
N MET A 366 -11.89 -23.80 0.74
CA MET A 366 -11.48 -24.18 -0.62
C MET A 366 -11.58 -25.68 -0.86
N GLN A 367 -11.23 -26.51 0.12
CA GLN A 367 -11.37 -27.96 -0.02
C GLN A 367 -12.84 -28.37 -0.15
N LEU A 368 -13.72 -27.75 0.64
CA LEU A 368 -15.16 -27.96 0.60
C LEU A 368 -15.78 -27.47 -0.71
N SER A 369 -15.35 -26.31 -1.23
CA SER A 369 -15.86 -25.72 -2.48
C SER A 369 -15.44 -26.54 -3.71
N LEU A 370 -14.24 -27.11 -3.71
CA LEU A 370 -13.68 -27.89 -4.83
C LEU A 370 -13.91 -29.40 -4.70
N GLY A 371 -14.36 -29.86 -3.53
CA GLY A 371 -14.49 -31.29 -3.19
C GLY A 371 -13.13 -31.99 -3.10
N PHE A 372 -12.09 -31.25 -2.74
CA PHE A 372 -10.71 -31.69 -2.68
C PHE A 372 -10.46 -32.45 -1.37
N PHE A 373 -10.51 -33.78 -1.44
CA PHE A 373 -10.40 -34.74 -0.33
C PHE A 373 -11.46 -34.65 0.78
N ILE A 374 -12.41 -33.71 0.68
CA ILE A 374 -13.45 -33.50 1.69
C ILE A 374 -14.81 -33.39 1.00
N ARG A 375 -15.86 -33.90 1.64
CA ARG A 375 -17.25 -33.76 1.19
C ARG A 375 -18.10 -33.09 2.27
N ALA A 376 -19.02 -32.22 1.84
CA ALA A 376 -20.11 -31.69 2.64
C ALA A 376 -21.44 -32.18 2.03
N PRO A 377 -22.00 -33.30 2.49
CA PRO A 377 -23.21 -33.88 1.90
C PRO A 377 -24.44 -32.97 2.06
N ASN A 378 -24.45 -32.10 3.07
CA ASN A 378 -25.58 -31.24 3.41
C ASN A 378 -25.45 -29.79 2.90
N ILE A 379 -24.42 -29.49 2.10
CA ILE A 379 -24.26 -28.17 1.45
C ILE A 379 -24.33 -28.38 -0.05
N ASP A 380 -25.44 -27.95 -0.63
CA ASP A 380 -25.62 -28.01 -2.07
C ASP A 380 -24.96 -26.80 -2.76
N LEU A 381 -23.77 -27.05 -3.30
CA LEU A 381 -22.97 -26.04 -4.01
C LEU A 381 -23.27 -25.98 -5.52
N LEU A 382 -23.97 -26.98 -6.05
CA LEU A 382 -24.14 -27.19 -7.49
C LEU A 382 -25.61 -26.95 -7.93
N THR A 383 -26.57 -27.16 -7.01
CA THR A 383 -28.02 -26.83 -7.08
C THR A 383 -28.32 -25.54 -7.85
N GLY A 384 -28.98 -25.58 -9.01
CA GLY A 384 -29.59 -24.40 -9.64
C GLY A 384 -28.63 -23.49 -10.41
N ASN A 385 -27.42 -23.96 -10.73
CA ASN A 385 -26.41 -23.18 -11.44
C ASN A 385 -26.20 -23.62 -12.91
N ASN A 386 -26.74 -22.85 -13.87
CA ASN A 386 -26.59 -23.14 -15.31
C ASN A 386 -25.23 -22.73 -15.92
N SER A 387 -24.27 -22.27 -15.12
CA SER A 387 -23.00 -21.67 -15.60
C SER A 387 -21.81 -22.16 -14.76
N LEU A 388 -21.85 -23.43 -14.40
CA LEU A 388 -20.77 -24.08 -13.67
C LEU A 388 -19.56 -24.25 -14.58
N LEU A 389 -18.36 -24.18 -14.01
CA LEU A 389 -17.14 -24.61 -14.66
C LEU A 389 -17.16 -26.13 -14.72
N GLU A 390 -17.23 -26.67 -15.93
CA GLU A 390 -17.03 -28.09 -16.19
C GLU A 390 -15.60 -28.29 -16.67
N ILE A 391 -14.86 -29.18 -16.03
CA ILE A 391 -13.49 -29.55 -16.38
C ILE A 391 -13.58 -30.93 -16.99
N ASN A 392 -13.27 -31.07 -18.29
CA ASN A 392 -13.29 -32.37 -18.94
C ASN A 392 -12.02 -33.14 -18.57
N ILE A 393 -12.11 -33.85 -17.46
CA ILE A 393 -11.05 -34.70 -16.94
C ILE A 393 -11.17 -36.08 -17.61
N ALA A 394 -10.06 -36.63 -18.08
CA ALA A 394 -10.08 -37.98 -18.62
C ALA A 394 -10.35 -39.00 -17.49
N SER A 395 -11.19 -40.00 -17.74
CA SER A 395 -11.66 -40.94 -16.72
C SER A 395 -10.53 -41.73 -16.04
N HIS A 396 -9.38 -41.87 -16.69
CA HIS A 396 -8.19 -42.54 -16.16
C HIS A 396 -7.30 -41.65 -15.29
N TRP A 397 -7.58 -40.35 -15.14
CA TRP A 397 -6.77 -39.43 -14.33
C TRP A 397 -7.03 -39.61 -12.83
N ASN A 398 -6.49 -40.69 -12.27
CA ASN A 398 -6.58 -41.00 -10.84
C ASN A 398 -5.66 -40.13 -9.96
N PHE A 399 -4.88 -39.24 -10.55
CA PHE A 399 -4.03 -38.29 -9.85
C PHE A 399 -4.71 -36.94 -9.61
N PHE A 400 -5.85 -36.68 -10.27
CA PHE A 400 -6.59 -35.41 -10.25
C PHE A 400 -7.78 -35.48 -9.28
N PHE A 401 -7.81 -34.63 -8.24
CA PHE A 401 -8.66 -34.82 -7.05
C PHE A 401 -9.67 -33.69 -6.81
N ILE A 402 -9.84 -32.78 -7.77
CA ILE A 402 -10.91 -31.77 -7.73
C ILE A 402 -12.12 -32.30 -8.51
N ARG A 403 -13.33 -31.92 -8.09
CA ARG A 403 -14.58 -32.27 -8.80
C ARG A 403 -14.56 -31.77 -10.24
N SER A 404 -15.17 -32.53 -11.15
CA SER A 404 -15.32 -32.17 -12.56
C SER A 404 -16.20 -30.93 -12.77
N THR A 405 -17.06 -30.60 -11.81
CA THR A 405 -18.01 -29.48 -11.91
C THR A 405 -18.01 -28.66 -10.64
N GLN A 406 -17.89 -27.34 -10.77
CA GLN A 406 -17.85 -26.40 -9.64
C GLN A 406 -18.17 -24.96 -10.08
N PRO A 407 -18.64 -24.09 -9.17
CA PRO A 407 -19.00 -22.72 -9.53
C PRO A 407 -17.77 -21.85 -9.88
N TYR A 408 -16.63 -22.09 -9.23
CA TYR A 408 -15.41 -21.29 -9.33
C TYR A 408 -14.20 -22.13 -8.90
N LEU A 409 -12.98 -21.64 -9.16
CA LEU A 409 -11.72 -22.24 -8.69
C LEU A 409 -11.18 -21.54 -7.44
N CYS A 410 -10.17 -22.11 -6.78
CA CYS A 410 -9.51 -21.47 -5.65
C CYS A 410 -7.99 -21.58 -5.74
N MET A 411 -7.27 -20.54 -5.30
CA MET A 411 -5.81 -20.57 -5.19
C MET A 411 -5.34 -19.96 -3.87
N GLN A 412 -4.40 -20.63 -3.24
CA GLN A 412 -3.69 -20.17 -2.06
C GLN A 412 -2.52 -19.27 -2.47
N ASP A 413 -2.26 -18.21 -1.69
CA ASP A 413 -1.17 -17.28 -1.99
C ASP A 413 0.20 -17.96 -2.03
N GLY A 414 0.89 -17.80 -3.16
CA GLY A 414 2.19 -18.43 -3.40
C GLY A 414 3.32 -17.90 -2.51
N ILE A 415 3.28 -16.62 -2.11
CA ILE A 415 4.29 -16.02 -1.22
C ILE A 415 4.11 -16.58 0.20
N HIS A 416 2.88 -16.60 0.70
CA HIS A 416 2.55 -17.15 2.02
C HIS A 416 2.82 -18.66 2.09
N LEU A 417 2.56 -19.40 1.01
CA LEU A 417 2.94 -20.80 0.91
C LEU A 417 4.46 -21.01 1.04
N VAL A 418 5.24 -20.20 0.33
CA VAL A 418 6.72 -20.28 0.35
C VAL A 418 7.28 -19.92 1.72
N THR A 419 6.76 -18.87 2.39
CA THR A 419 7.20 -18.51 3.74
C THR A 419 6.78 -19.55 4.77
N LYS A 420 5.60 -20.17 4.64
CA LYS A 420 5.16 -21.26 5.52
C LYS A 420 6.07 -22.49 5.41
N ILE A 421 6.47 -22.88 4.20
CA ILE A 421 7.46 -23.94 4.00
C ILE A 421 8.78 -23.52 4.66
N ARG A 422 9.32 -22.33 4.37
CA ARG A 422 10.55 -21.83 5.02
C ARG A 422 10.48 -21.87 6.55
N ASN A 423 9.39 -21.41 7.13
CA ASN A 423 9.23 -21.35 8.59
C ASN A 423 9.25 -22.73 9.24
N ARG A 424 8.82 -23.77 8.51
CA ARG A 424 8.93 -25.15 8.98
C ARG A 424 10.39 -25.60 9.12
N LEU A 425 11.28 -25.19 8.21
CA LEU A 425 12.73 -25.43 8.33
C LEU A 425 13.35 -24.72 9.54
N LEU A 426 12.83 -23.56 9.90
CA LEU A 426 13.35 -22.75 11.01
C LEU A 426 12.71 -23.10 12.37
N SER A 427 11.78 -24.07 12.40
CA SER A 427 11.00 -24.39 13.59
C SER A 427 11.77 -25.34 14.50
N GLU A 428 12.01 -24.93 15.75
CA GLU A 428 12.68 -25.77 16.76
C GLU A 428 11.88 -27.03 17.13
N THR A 429 10.59 -27.03 16.87
CA THR A 429 9.68 -28.17 17.15
C THR A 429 9.60 -29.19 16.02
N ALA A 430 10.17 -28.88 14.84
CA ALA A 430 10.09 -29.73 13.67
C ALA A 430 11.38 -30.54 13.51
N ASN A 431 11.25 -31.87 13.41
CA ASN A 431 12.38 -32.78 13.15
C ASN A 431 12.19 -33.40 11.76
N MET A 432 12.25 -32.55 10.73
CA MET A 432 11.97 -32.97 9.35
C MET A 432 13.03 -33.94 8.84
N SER A 433 12.58 -35.00 8.17
CA SER A 433 13.48 -35.98 7.57
C SER A 433 12.87 -36.57 6.31
N ILE A 434 13.71 -36.86 5.32
CA ILE A 434 13.34 -37.62 4.14
C ILE A 434 14.05 -38.98 4.25
N ASN A 435 13.26 -40.03 4.48
CA ASN A 435 13.75 -41.36 4.84
C ASN A 435 14.64 -41.38 6.10
N ASN A 436 15.96 -41.53 5.95
CA ASN A 436 16.92 -41.61 7.05
C ASN A 436 17.84 -40.38 7.10
N GLU A 437 17.62 -39.42 6.20
CA GLU A 437 18.40 -38.18 6.14
C GLU A 437 17.59 -37.01 6.72
N GLU A 438 18.28 -36.18 7.51
CA GLU A 438 17.67 -35.05 8.20
C GLU A 438 17.67 -33.78 7.34
N ILE A 439 16.57 -33.03 7.44
CA ILE A 439 16.48 -31.67 6.91
C ILE A 439 16.77 -30.72 8.06
N ASP A 440 17.88 -30.01 7.99
CA ASP A 440 18.36 -29.18 9.10
C ASP A 440 18.87 -27.82 8.61
N VAL A 441 18.44 -26.76 9.30
CA VAL A 441 18.93 -25.38 9.12
C VAL A 441 20.42 -25.25 9.46
N ASN A 442 20.97 -26.13 10.29
CA ASN A 442 22.39 -26.17 10.63
C ASN A 442 23.30 -26.35 9.40
N HIS A 443 22.82 -27.01 8.35
CA HIS A 443 23.54 -27.08 7.07
C HIS A 443 23.73 -25.69 6.44
N LEU A 444 22.74 -24.79 6.57
CA LEU A 444 22.85 -23.41 6.11
C LEU A 444 23.75 -22.58 7.03
N PHE A 445 23.70 -22.79 8.35
CA PHE A 445 24.65 -22.17 9.28
C PHE A 445 26.09 -22.57 8.95
N TYR A 446 26.32 -23.85 8.65
CA TYR A 446 27.63 -24.35 8.23
C TYR A 446 28.12 -23.65 6.97
N ILE A 447 27.26 -23.49 5.95
CA ILE A 447 27.61 -22.75 4.73
C ILE A 447 28.01 -21.31 5.06
N ILE A 448 27.22 -20.60 5.87
CA ILE A 448 27.48 -19.20 6.25
C ILE A 448 28.80 -19.04 7.03
N GLN A 449 29.20 -20.04 7.80
CA GLN A 449 30.40 -19.98 8.64
C GLN A 449 31.68 -20.40 7.89
N ASN A 450 31.57 -21.34 6.96
CA ASN A 450 32.73 -22.01 6.36
C ASN A 450 33.01 -21.62 4.92
N TYR A 451 32.08 -20.93 4.24
CA TYR A 451 32.27 -20.45 2.87
C TYR A 451 32.26 -18.91 2.82
N PRO A 452 33.02 -18.30 1.90
CA PRO A 452 32.96 -16.86 1.65
C PRO A 452 31.55 -16.39 1.27
N LYS A 453 31.12 -15.25 1.82
CA LYS A 453 29.80 -14.65 1.52
C LYS A 453 29.56 -14.45 0.02
N ILE A 454 30.59 -14.20 -0.78
CA ILE A 454 30.44 -14.01 -2.22
C ILE A 454 29.94 -15.27 -2.94
N ASP A 455 30.18 -16.45 -2.36
CA ASP A 455 29.83 -17.75 -2.96
C ASP A 455 28.38 -18.17 -2.66
N HIS A 456 27.69 -17.50 -1.73
CA HIS A 456 26.33 -17.90 -1.32
C HIS A 456 25.38 -16.74 -1.01
N ASN A 457 25.91 -15.54 -0.77
CA ASN A 457 25.21 -14.29 -0.46
C ASN A 457 24.26 -14.31 0.77
N LEU A 458 24.24 -15.41 1.52
CA LEU A 458 23.50 -15.54 2.78
C LEU A 458 24.13 -14.73 3.92
N VAL A 459 23.28 -14.21 4.79
CA VAL A 459 23.64 -13.67 6.12
C VAL A 459 22.85 -14.39 7.21
N LYS A 460 23.32 -14.32 8.46
CA LYS A 460 22.65 -15.00 9.60
C LYS A 460 21.17 -14.63 9.73
N SER A 461 20.81 -13.38 9.46
CA SER A 461 19.41 -12.92 9.49
C SER A 461 18.51 -13.59 8.45
N ASP A 462 19.07 -14.16 7.39
CA ASP A 462 18.27 -14.86 6.37
C ASP A 462 17.69 -16.19 6.89
N ILE A 463 18.28 -16.76 7.94
CA ILE A 463 17.88 -18.04 8.57
C ILE A 463 17.42 -17.86 10.02
N PHE A 464 17.14 -16.63 10.46
CA PHE A 464 16.57 -16.39 11.79
C PHE A 464 15.03 -16.45 11.78
N PRO A 465 14.41 -17.07 12.80
CA PRO A 465 12.97 -17.28 12.85
C PRO A 465 12.16 -16.01 13.19
N HIS A 466 12.81 -14.93 13.61
CA HIS A 466 12.12 -13.70 14.07
C HIS A 466 11.21 -13.07 13.00
N ASP A 467 11.62 -13.05 11.74
CA ASP A 467 10.80 -12.51 10.64
C ASP A 467 10.17 -13.63 9.82
N ARG A 468 9.04 -14.14 10.30
CA ARG A 468 8.25 -15.21 9.66
C ARG A 468 7.71 -14.83 8.27
N GLN A 469 7.66 -13.55 7.92
CA GLN A 469 7.13 -13.06 6.64
C GLN A 469 8.24 -12.74 5.61
N ASN A 470 9.51 -12.96 5.95
CA ASN A 470 10.64 -12.65 5.07
C ASN A 470 10.73 -13.53 3.80
N TYR A 471 9.98 -13.16 2.76
CA TYR A 471 10.06 -13.81 1.46
C TYR A 471 11.43 -13.66 0.80
N SER A 472 12.16 -12.57 1.06
CA SER A 472 13.48 -12.34 0.46
C SER A 472 14.50 -13.40 0.89
N SER A 473 14.42 -13.88 2.14
CA SER A 473 15.22 -15.01 2.62
C SER A 473 14.94 -16.29 1.83
N CYS A 474 13.67 -16.57 1.49
CA CYS A 474 13.30 -17.75 0.71
C CYS A 474 14.01 -17.77 -0.64
N LEU A 475 14.12 -16.62 -1.32
CA LEU A 475 14.84 -16.50 -2.58
C LEU A 475 16.34 -16.75 -2.44
N LYS A 476 16.95 -16.29 -1.34
CA LYS A 476 18.39 -16.44 -1.14
C LYS A 476 18.78 -17.88 -0.79
N ILE A 477 18.06 -18.51 0.15
CA ILE A 477 18.36 -19.89 0.57
C ILE A 477 18.10 -20.92 -0.55
N THR A 478 17.27 -20.57 -1.54
CA THR A 478 16.99 -21.42 -2.71
C THR A 478 17.79 -21.02 -3.96
N SER A 479 18.79 -20.14 -3.80
CA SER A 479 19.69 -19.77 -4.91
C SER A 479 20.51 -20.97 -5.39
N ASP A 480 20.88 -20.95 -6.68
CA ASP A 480 21.67 -22.03 -7.26
C ASP A 480 23.03 -22.21 -6.57
N ASP A 481 23.64 -21.11 -6.13
CA ASP A 481 24.91 -21.16 -5.42
C ASP A 481 24.79 -21.89 -4.08
N VAL A 482 23.76 -21.57 -3.28
CA VAL A 482 23.47 -22.27 -2.02
C VAL A 482 23.15 -23.74 -2.25
N LEU A 483 22.33 -24.05 -3.27
CA LEU A 483 21.98 -25.43 -3.60
C LEU A 483 23.19 -26.25 -4.05
N ASN A 484 24.13 -25.66 -4.79
CA ASN A 484 25.37 -26.32 -5.18
C ASN A 484 26.29 -26.59 -3.98
N LEU A 485 26.37 -25.64 -3.04
CA LEU A 485 27.14 -25.83 -1.80
C LEU A 485 26.53 -26.92 -0.90
N LEU A 486 25.20 -27.02 -0.82
CA LEU A 486 24.54 -28.11 -0.08
C LEU A 486 24.89 -29.49 -0.64
N LYS A 487 25.02 -29.63 -1.97
CA LYS A 487 25.54 -30.87 -2.57
C LYS A 487 26.98 -31.13 -2.17
N HIS A 488 27.83 -30.10 -2.16
CA HIS A 488 29.25 -30.24 -1.82
C HIS A 488 29.47 -30.72 -0.38
N ILE A 489 28.62 -30.30 0.56
CA ILE A 489 28.67 -30.75 1.96
C ILE A 489 27.85 -32.03 2.21
N ASN A 490 27.35 -32.70 1.17
CA ASN A 490 26.52 -33.92 1.24
C ASN A 490 25.23 -33.77 2.08
N ALA A 491 24.63 -32.58 2.12
CA ALA A 491 23.35 -32.33 2.79
C ALA A 491 22.16 -32.64 1.86
N SER A 492 22.03 -33.89 1.39
CA SER A 492 21.15 -34.24 0.26
C SER A 492 19.66 -34.01 0.57
N ALA A 493 19.16 -34.41 1.75
CA ALA A 493 17.77 -34.13 2.13
C ALA A 493 17.46 -32.63 2.22
N THR A 494 18.37 -31.83 2.78
CA THR A 494 18.21 -30.36 2.85
C THR A 494 18.26 -29.73 1.46
N TYR A 495 19.14 -30.22 0.57
CA TYR A 495 19.16 -29.82 -0.83
C TYR A 495 17.83 -30.12 -1.53
N VAL A 496 17.30 -31.33 -1.40
CA VAL A 496 16.02 -31.72 -2.01
C VAL A 496 14.89 -30.83 -1.49
N TYR A 497 14.83 -30.62 -0.18
CA TYR A 497 13.84 -29.75 0.45
C TYR A 497 13.85 -28.32 -0.11
N LEU A 498 15.02 -27.68 -0.17
CA LEU A 498 15.15 -26.31 -0.71
C LEU A 498 14.98 -26.26 -2.23
N TYR A 499 15.32 -27.35 -2.94
CA TYR A 499 15.04 -27.47 -4.37
C TYR A 499 13.53 -27.53 -4.63
N LEU A 500 12.76 -28.29 -3.85
CA LEU A 500 11.30 -28.29 -3.94
C LEU A 500 10.71 -26.90 -3.62
N LEU A 501 11.23 -26.21 -2.60
CA LEU A 501 10.86 -24.82 -2.31
C LEU A 501 11.15 -23.88 -3.50
N LYS A 502 12.29 -24.05 -4.18
CA LYS A 502 12.62 -23.31 -5.42
C LYS A 502 11.57 -23.54 -6.50
N LEU A 503 11.14 -24.79 -6.69
CA LEU A 503 10.11 -25.13 -7.67
C LEU A 503 8.75 -24.51 -7.33
N VAL A 504 8.36 -24.44 -6.05
CA VAL A 504 7.15 -23.72 -5.60
C VAL A 504 7.24 -22.23 -5.97
N ILE A 505 8.39 -21.59 -5.74
CA ILE A 505 8.63 -20.18 -6.12
C ILE A 505 8.49 -19.97 -7.62
N LEU A 506 9.10 -20.85 -8.43
CA LEU A 506 9.04 -20.79 -9.90
C LEU A 506 7.62 -21.01 -10.43
N THR A 507 6.83 -21.82 -9.75
CA THR A 507 5.47 -22.17 -10.14
C THR A 507 4.49 -21.04 -9.85
N TYR A 508 4.49 -20.50 -8.62
CA TYR A 508 3.41 -19.62 -8.14
C TYR A 508 3.78 -18.15 -7.97
N VAL A 509 5.07 -17.79 -7.93
CA VAL A 509 5.48 -16.41 -7.59
C VAL A 509 6.19 -15.69 -8.73
N LYS A 510 7.13 -16.36 -9.41
CA LYS A 510 7.84 -15.76 -10.54
C LYS A 510 6.87 -15.43 -11.65
N THR A 511 7.01 -14.29 -12.33
CA THR A 511 6.08 -13.84 -13.39
C THR A 511 6.55 -14.24 -14.79
N ASP A 512 7.84 -14.54 -14.93
CA ASP A 512 8.55 -14.85 -16.18
C ASP A 512 8.56 -16.35 -16.55
N THR A 513 8.05 -17.22 -15.67
CA THR A 513 7.90 -18.66 -15.97
C THR A 513 6.72 -18.91 -16.92
N ASP A 514 6.96 -19.62 -18.01
CA ASP A 514 5.92 -20.11 -18.93
C ASP A 514 4.91 -21.03 -18.22
N ILE A 515 3.65 -21.01 -18.67
CA ILE A 515 2.56 -21.73 -18.01
C ILE A 515 2.74 -23.25 -17.98
N LEU A 516 3.20 -23.87 -19.07
CA LEU A 516 3.40 -25.32 -19.12
C LEU A 516 4.60 -25.74 -18.27
N VAL A 517 5.59 -24.85 -18.16
CA VAL A 517 6.73 -25.02 -17.25
C VAL A 517 6.29 -24.91 -15.79
N ARG A 518 5.38 -23.99 -15.44
CA ARG A 518 4.76 -23.94 -14.10
C ARG A 518 4.02 -25.23 -13.78
N LEU A 519 3.21 -25.72 -14.72
CA LEU A 519 2.50 -26.99 -14.57
C LEU A 519 3.47 -28.13 -14.27
N TYR A 520 4.56 -28.23 -15.04
CA TYR A 520 5.61 -29.21 -14.83
C TYR A 520 6.23 -29.13 -13.42
N TYR A 521 6.64 -27.94 -12.98
CA TYR A 521 7.24 -27.74 -11.66
C TYR A 521 6.27 -28.00 -10.51
N GLY A 522 5.03 -27.54 -10.60
CA GLY A 522 4.00 -27.79 -9.60
C GLY A 522 3.75 -29.28 -9.39
N TRP A 523 3.65 -30.05 -10.49
CA TRP A 523 3.44 -31.50 -10.38
C TRP A 523 4.66 -32.26 -9.87
N ILE A 524 5.89 -31.81 -10.14
CA ILE A 524 7.10 -32.38 -9.51
C ILE A 524 6.98 -32.27 -7.98
N VAL A 525 6.62 -31.09 -7.49
CA VAL A 525 6.46 -30.83 -6.05
C VAL A 525 5.38 -31.71 -5.45
N THR A 526 4.20 -31.79 -6.09
CA THR A 526 3.09 -32.63 -5.62
C THR A 526 3.48 -34.10 -5.54
N PHE A 527 4.06 -34.68 -6.59
CA PHE A 527 4.45 -36.09 -6.55
C PHE A 527 5.58 -36.35 -5.55
N SER A 528 6.51 -35.41 -5.40
CA SER A 528 7.55 -35.46 -4.38
C SER A 528 6.94 -35.52 -2.97
N TYR A 529 5.98 -34.65 -2.66
CA TYR A 529 5.28 -34.66 -1.36
C TYR A 529 4.46 -35.93 -1.16
N ARG A 530 3.76 -36.42 -2.19
CA ARG A 530 3.03 -37.70 -2.13
C ARG A 530 3.96 -38.88 -1.81
N MET A 531 5.11 -38.99 -2.48
CA MET A 531 6.11 -40.03 -2.23
C MET A 531 6.69 -39.93 -0.81
N TRP A 532 7.06 -38.71 -0.38
CA TRP A 532 7.61 -38.47 0.95
C TRP A 532 6.59 -38.82 2.03
N TRP A 533 5.36 -38.31 1.95
CA TRP A 533 4.29 -38.64 2.89
C TRP A 533 3.99 -40.14 2.93
N THR A 534 3.89 -40.78 1.77
CA THR A 534 3.61 -42.22 1.67
C THR A 534 4.70 -43.04 2.35
N SER A 535 5.97 -42.67 2.17
CA SER A 535 7.09 -43.34 2.85
C SER A 535 7.00 -43.25 4.38
N LEU A 536 6.53 -42.11 4.92
CA LEU A 536 6.30 -41.95 6.36
C LEU A 536 5.11 -42.79 6.84
N GLN A 537 4.07 -42.97 6.01
CA GLN A 537 2.93 -43.82 6.38
C GLN A 537 3.27 -45.30 6.44
N ILE A 538 4.20 -45.76 5.59
CA ILE A 538 4.71 -47.14 5.60
C ILE A 538 5.51 -47.43 6.89
N LYS A 539 6.22 -46.43 7.44
CA LYS A 539 6.95 -46.58 8.72
C LYS A 539 5.95 -46.78 9.87
N ARG A 540 5.71 -48.05 10.24
CA ARG A 540 4.73 -48.46 11.28
C ARG A 540 5.10 -48.04 12.70
N ASN A 541 6.36 -47.68 12.95
CA ASN A 541 6.88 -47.40 14.29
C ASN A 541 6.60 -45.97 14.77
N PHE A 542 6.11 -45.07 13.91
CA PHE A 542 5.84 -43.69 14.28
C PHE A 542 4.34 -43.48 14.53
N SER A 543 4.01 -42.77 15.61
CA SER A 543 2.70 -42.18 15.84
C SER A 543 2.38 -41.13 14.77
N GLN A 544 1.11 -40.76 14.61
CA GLN A 544 0.70 -39.73 13.65
C GLN A 544 1.40 -38.39 13.93
N LYS A 545 1.53 -38.00 15.21
CA LYS A 545 2.23 -36.77 15.62
C LYS A 545 3.71 -36.77 15.24
N GLU A 546 4.39 -37.90 15.38
CA GLU A 546 5.79 -38.04 14.96
C GLU A 546 5.94 -37.97 13.44
N LYS A 547 5.02 -38.59 12.70
CA LYS A 547 4.98 -38.48 11.24
C LYS A 547 4.78 -37.04 10.78
N ASP A 548 3.88 -36.30 11.44
CA ASP A 548 3.63 -34.88 11.14
C ASP A 548 4.87 -34.02 11.47
N ASN A 549 5.60 -34.35 12.54
CA ASN A 549 6.87 -33.70 12.89
C ASN A 549 7.99 -33.94 11.87
N CYS A 550 7.97 -35.08 11.18
CA CYS A 550 8.94 -35.43 10.14
C CYS A 550 8.63 -34.84 8.76
N PHE A 551 7.47 -34.21 8.58
CA PHE A 551 6.99 -33.72 7.30
C PHE A 551 6.79 -32.19 7.29
N ILE A 552 6.56 -31.64 6.10
CA ILE A 552 6.03 -30.27 5.98
C ILE A 552 4.65 -30.17 6.65
N THR A 553 4.25 -28.96 7.05
CA THR A 553 2.91 -28.76 7.62
C THR A 553 1.84 -29.22 6.63
N ARG A 554 0.78 -29.86 7.14
CA ARG A 554 -0.33 -30.35 6.31
C ARG A 554 -0.97 -29.24 5.48
N ALA A 555 -1.11 -28.04 6.06
CA ALA A 555 -1.60 -26.86 5.34
C ALA A 555 -0.74 -26.54 4.10
N ALA A 556 0.59 -26.42 4.25
CA ALA A 556 1.47 -26.14 3.11
C ALA A 556 1.46 -27.23 2.03
N TRP A 557 1.39 -28.51 2.42
CA TRP A 557 1.27 -29.61 1.47
C TRP A 557 -0.03 -29.50 0.67
N LEU A 558 -1.18 -29.44 1.36
CA LEU A 558 -2.49 -29.42 0.72
C LEU A 558 -2.69 -28.14 -0.10
N SER A 559 -2.18 -26.99 0.33
CA SER A 559 -2.18 -25.75 -0.46
C SER A 559 -1.36 -25.88 -1.74
N SER A 560 -0.17 -26.50 -1.67
CA SER A 560 0.66 -26.74 -2.87
C SER A 560 -0.08 -27.63 -3.87
N GLU A 561 -0.70 -28.71 -3.38
CA GLU A 561 -1.41 -29.66 -4.21
C GLU A 561 -2.68 -29.02 -4.81
N LEU A 562 -3.52 -28.39 -3.99
CA LEU A 562 -4.72 -27.68 -4.44
C LEU A 562 -4.40 -26.65 -5.53
N ASN A 563 -3.34 -25.87 -5.35
CA ASN A 563 -2.91 -24.89 -6.34
C ASN A 563 -2.51 -25.52 -7.69
N VAL A 564 -1.81 -26.65 -7.71
CA VAL A 564 -1.46 -27.30 -8.99
C VAL A 564 -2.68 -27.92 -9.67
N HIS A 565 -3.63 -28.46 -8.90
CA HIS A 565 -4.89 -28.95 -9.48
C HIS A 565 -5.70 -27.79 -10.10
N CYS A 566 -5.82 -26.67 -9.41
CA CYS A 566 -6.49 -25.48 -9.96
C CYS A 566 -5.74 -24.90 -11.16
N LEU A 567 -4.41 -24.87 -11.14
CA LEU A 567 -3.60 -24.49 -12.31
C LEU A 567 -3.89 -25.38 -13.52
N THR A 568 -3.93 -26.70 -13.30
CA THR A 568 -4.26 -27.68 -14.36
C THR A 568 -5.67 -27.43 -14.90
N ALA A 569 -6.65 -27.20 -14.02
CA ALA A 569 -8.02 -26.87 -14.40
C ALA A 569 -8.11 -25.59 -15.24
N ILE A 570 -7.39 -24.53 -14.86
CA ILE A 570 -7.34 -23.26 -15.62
C ILE A 570 -6.81 -23.51 -17.02
N ILE A 571 -5.72 -24.27 -17.16
CA ILE A 571 -5.12 -24.58 -18.46
C ILE A 571 -6.11 -25.34 -19.35
N ILE A 572 -6.81 -26.35 -18.80
CA ILE A 572 -7.85 -27.11 -19.53
C ILE A 572 -8.97 -26.18 -19.97
N LEU A 573 -9.55 -25.41 -19.05
CA LEU A 573 -10.68 -24.52 -19.34
C LEU A 573 -10.32 -23.45 -20.38
N VAL A 574 -9.09 -22.93 -20.37
CA VAL A 574 -8.59 -21.99 -21.38
C VAL A 574 -8.39 -22.68 -22.72
N ALA A 575 -7.79 -23.87 -22.75
CA ALA A 575 -7.57 -24.64 -23.97
C ALA A 575 -8.90 -25.02 -24.66
N GLU A 576 -9.94 -25.30 -23.87
CA GLU A 576 -11.29 -25.61 -24.34
C GLU A 576 -12.13 -24.38 -24.72
N GLY A 577 -11.60 -23.17 -24.52
CA GLY A 577 -12.33 -21.91 -24.77
C GLY A 577 -13.46 -21.62 -23.77
N ARG A 578 -13.51 -22.34 -22.64
CA ARG A 578 -14.47 -22.10 -21.54
C ARG A 578 -14.04 -20.93 -20.65
N LEU A 579 -12.74 -20.65 -20.58
CA LEU A 579 -12.16 -19.45 -20.00
C LEU A 579 -11.38 -18.65 -21.06
N PRO A 580 -11.29 -17.32 -20.93
CA PRO A 580 -10.53 -16.49 -21.85
C PRO A 580 -9.02 -16.77 -21.76
N SER A 581 -8.29 -16.57 -22.87
CA SER A 581 -6.85 -16.85 -22.97
C SER A 581 -6.01 -16.14 -21.90
N TYR A 582 -6.40 -14.93 -21.49
CA TYR A 582 -5.72 -14.16 -20.46
C TYR A 582 -5.91 -14.69 -19.03
N ALA A 583 -6.82 -15.66 -18.80
CA ALA A 583 -6.93 -16.36 -17.51
C ALA A 583 -5.69 -17.22 -17.19
N ILE A 584 -4.81 -17.43 -18.18
CA ILE A 584 -3.52 -18.10 -18.02
C ILE A 584 -2.51 -17.28 -17.17
N ASN A 585 -2.80 -15.99 -16.92
CA ASN A 585 -2.01 -15.10 -16.07
C ASN A 585 -2.21 -15.42 -14.58
N THR A 586 -1.93 -16.66 -14.18
CA THR A 586 -2.20 -17.17 -12.82
C THR A 586 -1.35 -16.51 -11.72
N HIS A 587 -0.36 -15.69 -12.07
CA HIS A 587 0.35 -14.84 -11.12
C HIS A 587 -0.55 -13.76 -10.48
N LEU A 588 -1.72 -13.49 -11.09
CA LEU A 588 -2.78 -12.63 -10.56
C LEU A 588 -3.69 -13.37 -9.57
N PHE A 589 -3.55 -14.69 -9.41
CA PHE A 589 -4.46 -15.50 -8.60
C PHE A 589 -3.86 -15.70 -7.20
N SER A 590 -3.77 -14.60 -6.44
CA SER A 590 -3.12 -14.55 -5.12
C SER A 590 -3.74 -13.46 -4.23
N SER A 591 -3.50 -13.48 -2.92
CA SER A 591 -3.97 -12.43 -1.99
C SER A 591 -3.09 -11.17 -1.98
N GLN A 592 -2.02 -11.13 -2.78
CA GLN A 592 -1.11 -9.97 -2.90
C GLN A 592 -1.78 -8.60 -3.16
N PRO A 593 -2.93 -8.48 -3.85
CA PRO A 593 -3.66 -7.22 -3.95
C PRO A 593 -4.12 -6.67 -2.61
N CYS A 594 -4.56 -7.55 -1.71
CA CYS A 594 -4.94 -7.18 -0.35
C CYS A 594 -3.72 -6.62 0.36
N GLU A 595 -2.58 -7.31 0.31
CA GLU A 595 -1.36 -6.87 0.96
C GLU A 595 -0.77 -5.58 0.38
N ALA A 596 -0.87 -5.38 -0.93
CA ALA A 596 -0.52 -4.11 -1.58
C ALA A 596 -1.41 -2.96 -1.08
N THR A 597 -2.70 -3.24 -0.88
CA THR A 597 -3.68 -2.25 -0.39
C THR A 597 -3.46 -1.94 1.10
N PHE A 598 -3.20 -2.95 1.93
CA PHE A 598 -2.86 -2.76 3.33
C PHE A 598 -1.57 -1.95 3.49
N ARG A 599 -0.50 -2.28 2.74
CA ARG A 599 0.73 -1.48 2.72
C ARG A 599 0.48 -0.04 2.28
N SER A 600 -0.35 0.17 1.28
CA SER A 600 -0.71 1.52 0.82
C SER A 600 -1.46 2.29 1.91
N ALA A 601 -2.40 1.66 2.62
CA ALA A 601 -3.11 2.27 3.74
C ALA A 601 -2.16 2.58 4.93
N ARG A 602 -1.19 1.70 5.21
CA ARG A 602 -0.14 1.95 6.23
C ARG A 602 0.80 3.08 5.83
N ALA A 603 1.07 3.27 4.54
CA ALA A 603 1.93 4.34 4.03
C ALA A 603 1.22 5.71 3.96
N MET A 604 -0.11 5.74 3.88
CA MET A 604 -0.91 6.97 3.88
C MET A 604 -1.09 7.53 5.29
N THR A 605 0.01 7.98 5.91
CA THR A 605 0.02 8.61 7.24
C THR A 605 0.18 10.12 7.12
N GLY A 606 -0.19 10.86 8.17
CA GLY A 606 0.00 12.30 8.20
C GLY A 606 1.48 12.67 8.09
N ILE A 607 1.77 13.80 7.43
CA ILE A 607 3.14 14.35 7.36
C ILE A 607 3.62 14.57 8.80
N LEU A 608 4.82 14.08 9.14
CA LEU A 608 5.41 14.02 10.49
C LEU A 608 4.85 12.93 11.42
N SER A 609 4.00 12.02 10.94
CA SER A 609 3.54 10.85 11.71
C SER A 609 4.23 9.56 11.24
N SER A 610 4.92 8.89 12.18
CA SER A 610 5.48 7.54 11.99
C SER A 610 4.47 6.42 12.27
N ILE A 611 3.20 6.76 12.56
CA ILE A 611 2.18 5.79 12.96
C ILE A 611 1.70 5.00 11.74
N THR A 612 2.21 3.80 11.55
CA THR A 612 1.81 2.91 10.45
C THR A 612 0.48 2.19 10.71
N ASN A 613 0.06 2.07 11.96
CA ASN A 613 -1.17 1.37 12.34
C ASN A 613 -2.40 2.26 12.17
N PHE A 614 -3.57 1.64 12.01
CA PHE A 614 -4.84 2.33 11.84
C PHE A 614 -5.97 1.53 12.48
N SER A 615 -7.03 2.22 12.88
CA SER A 615 -8.32 1.63 13.24
C SER A 615 -9.15 1.28 11.99
N VAL A 616 -10.25 0.53 12.17
CA VAL A 616 -11.22 0.21 11.10
C VAL A 616 -11.71 1.49 10.41
N PHE A 617 -12.11 2.51 11.18
CA PHE A 617 -12.59 3.77 10.63
C PHE A 617 -11.54 4.50 9.78
N GLU A 618 -10.30 4.56 10.26
CA GLU A 618 -9.21 5.18 9.51
C GLU A 618 -8.88 4.41 8.23
N PHE A 619 -8.96 3.08 8.26
CA PHE A 619 -8.82 2.27 7.05
C PHE A 619 -9.86 2.63 5.99
N LEU A 620 -11.15 2.67 6.36
CA LEU A 620 -12.24 3.01 5.44
C LEU A 620 -12.04 4.39 4.79
N GLN A 621 -11.54 5.38 5.55
CA GLN A 621 -11.20 6.70 5.03
C GLN A 621 -10.01 6.67 4.03
N LYS A 622 -8.97 5.89 4.35
CA LYS A 622 -7.78 5.73 3.51
C LYS A 622 -8.11 4.98 2.22
N ILE A 623 -8.97 3.98 2.28
CA ILE A 623 -9.42 3.19 1.13
C ILE A 623 -10.16 4.04 0.10
N GLY A 624 -10.97 5.01 0.52
CA GLY A 624 -11.59 5.96 -0.41
C GLY A 624 -10.54 6.72 -1.24
N LYS A 625 -9.41 7.12 -0.62
CA LYS A 625 -8.30 7.79 -1.32
C LYS A 625 -7.55 6.83 -2.24
N ILE A 626 -7.30 5.60 -1.79
CA ILE A 626 -6.66 4.55 -2.61
C ILE A 626 -7.50 4.24 -3.85
N SER A 627 -8.82 4.13 -3.69
CA SER A 627 -9.76 3.89 -4.79
C SER A 627 -9.69 5.02 -5.84
N ILE A 628 -9.61 6.28 -5.40
CA ILE A 628 -9.45 7.44 -6.31
C ILE A 628 -8.14 7.34 -7.08
N LEU A 629 -7.02 7.02 -6.41
CA LEU A 629 -5.73 6.84 -7.08
C LEU A 629 -5.77 5.71 -8.11
N ASN A 630 -6.38 4.57 -7.77
CA ASN A 630 -6.49 3.42 -8.67
C ASN A 630 -7.34 3.76 -9.88
N GLN A 631 -8.48 4.43 -9.70
CA GLN A 631 -9.34 4.85 -10.80
C GLN A 631 -8.61 5.82 -11.75
N ILE A 632 -7.95 6.86 -11.22
CA ILE A 632 -7.22 7.83 -12.05
C ILE A 632 -6.09 7.14 -12.84
N LYS A 633 -5.33 6.24 -12.19
CA LYS A 633 -4.28 5.45 -12.86
C LYS A 633 -4.87 4.59 -13.98
N SER A 634 -5.94 3.85 -13.72
CA SER A 634 -6.60 3.02 -14.71
C SER A 634 -7.12 3.83 -15.91
N THR A 635 -7.71 5.01 -15.67
CA THR A 635 -8.19 5.88 -16.74
C THR A 635 -7.05 6.44 -17.59
N ASP A 636 -5.98 6.90 -16.95
CA ASP A 636 -4.85 7.51 -17.66
C ASP A 636 -4.01 6.47 -18.42
N GLU A 637 -3.95 5.21 -17.93
CA GLU A 637 -3.32 4.08 -18.62
C GLU A 637 -4.18 3.56 -19.80
N ALA A 638 -5.51 3.54 -19.67
CA ALA A 638 -6.41 3.05 -20.72
C ALA A 638 -6.52 3.99 -21.93
N ASN A 639 -6.38 5.29 -21.73
CA ASN A 639 -6.66 6.27 -22.77
C ASN A 639 -5.48 6.53 -23.73
N ASP A 640 -4.27 6.01 -23.48
CA ASP A 640 -3.02 6.26 -24.23
C ASP A 640 -2.84 7.73 -24.70
N ASP A 641 -3.45 8.65 -23.94
CA ASP A 641 -3.56 10.05 -24.32
C ASP A 641 -2.23 10.73 -24.00
N THR A 642 -1.78 11.61 -24.91
CA THR A 642 -0.59 12.48 -24.73
C THR A 642 -0.65 13.40 -23.49
N HIS A 643 -1.78 13.40 -22.78
CA HIS A 643 -2.12 14.20 -21.61
C HIS A 643 -2.08 13.45 -20.26
N SER A 644 -1.76 12.15 -20.26
CA SER A 644 -1.82 11.29 -19.06
C SER A 644 -0.87 11.72 -17.93
N LEU A 645 -1.31 11.56 -16.67
CA LEU A 645 -0.45 11.80 -15.52
C LEU A 645 0.59 10.68 -15.38
N LYS A 646 1.86 11.07 -15.20
CA LYS A 646 2.94 10.12 -15.00
C LYS A 646 3.10 9.79 -13.52
N PHE A 647 2.95 8.51 -13.18
CA PHE A 647 3.18 8.02 -11.82
C PHE A 647 4.61 7.50 -11.65
N PRO A 648 5.23 7.68 -10.47
CA PRO A 648 6.57 7.17 -10.23
C PRO A 648 6.58 5.64 -10.25
N VAL A 649 7.47 5.07 -11.06
CA VAL A 649 7.77 3.63 -11.09
C VAL A 649 9.10 3.40 -10.38
N HIS A 650 9.15 2.44 -9.46
CA HIS A 650 10.36 2.10 -8.73
C HIS A 650 11.51 1.77 -9.71
N HIS A 651 12.71 2.30 -9.50
CA HIS A 651 13.85 2.17 -10.43
C HIS A 651 14.20 0.71 -10.78
N LYS A 652 14.03 -0.23 -9.83
CA LYS A 652 14.18 -1.68 -10.06
C LYS A 652 13.20 -2.27 -11.09
N ASN A 653 12.04 -1.64 -11.27
CA ASN A 653 11.01 -2.08 -12.24
C ASN A 653 11.14 -1.35 -13.58
N ARG A 654 11.96 -0.28 -13.66
CA ARG A 654 12.15 0.56 -14.86
C ARG A 654 12.84 -0.19 -16.01
N HIS A 655 13.70 -1.18 -15.69
CA HIS A 655 14.45 -1.98 -16.67
C HIS A 655 13.79 -3.31 -17.03
N ARG A 656 12.67 -3.68 -16.39
CA ARG A 656 11.93 -4.91 -16.73
C ARG A 656 11.06 -4.78 -17.99
N GLY A 657 10.89 -3.56 -18.51
CA GLY A 657 10.02 -3.28 -19.66
C GLY A 657 10.59 -3.68 -21.03
N THR A 658 11.83 -4.16 -21.13
CA THR A 658 12.50 -4.32 -22.45
C THR A 658 12.66 -5.77 -22.92
N THR A 659 12.29 -6.77 -22.11
CA THR A 659 12.41 -8.19 -22.51
C THR A 659 11.31 -9.04 -21.87
N MET A 660 10.06 -8.84 -22.29
CA MET A 660 9.07 -9.92 -22.24
C MET A 660 8.84 -10.34 -23.68
N SER A 661 9.32 -11.54 -24.00
CA SER A 661 9.08 -12.21 -25.28
C SER A 661 7.58 -12.19 -25.56
N THR A 662 7.20 -11.59 -26.69
CA THR A 662 5.84 -11.57 -27.28
C THR A 662 5.35 -12.94 -27.74
N ASN A 663 5.86 -14.02 -27.15
CA ASN A 663 5.35 -15.36 -27.38
C ASN A 663 4.22 -15.59 -26.38
N THR A 664 3.06 -15.01 -26.65
CA THR A 664 1.81 -15.60 -26.17
C THR A 664 1.81 -17.04 -26.67
N PRO A 665 1.87 -18.07 -25.80
CA PRO A 665 1.63 -19.42 -26.26
C PRO A 665 0.24 -19.39 -26.88
N ILE A 666 0.13 -19.86 -28.12
CA ILE A 666 -1.16 -20.09 -28.75
C ILE A 666 -1.82 -21.20 -27.91
N THR A 667 -2.56 -20.83 -26.86
CA THR A 667 -3.19 -21.77 -25.91
C THR A 667 -4.22 -22.66 -26.60
N SER A 668 -4.70 -22.27 -27.79
CA SER A 668 -5.60 -23.08 -28.62
C SER A 668 -4.95 -24.34 -29.22
N THR A 669 -3.66 -24.59 -29.01
CA THR A 669 -2.99 -25.84 -29.43
C THR A 669 -2.68 -26.79 -28.27
N ILE A 670 -2.96 -26.43 -27.02
CA ILE A 670 -2.67 -27.30 -25.87
C ILE A 670 -3.76 -28.37 -25.78
N THR A 671 -3.40 -29.64 -25.95
CA THR A 671 -4.34 -30.75 -25.79
C THR A 671 -4.25 -31.37 -24.39
N THR A 672 -5.31 -32.06 -23.96
CA THR A 672 -5.30 -32.85 -22.71
C THR A 672 -4.16 -33.89 -22.69
N ASN A 673 -3.81 -34.43 -23.86
CA ASN A 673 -2.68 -35.35 -24.01
C ASN A 673 -1.32 -34.66 -23.77
N ASP A 674 -1.16 -33.40 -24.14
CA ASP A 674 0.07 -32.65 -23.86
C ASP A 674 0.21 -32.35 -22.37
N ILE A 675 -0.89 -31.99 -21.71
CA ILE A 675 -0.98 -31.83 -20.26
C ILE A 675 -0.58 -33.14 -19.57
N GLU A 676 -1.16 -34.27 -19.98
CA GLU A 676 -0.85 -35.59 -19.42
C GLU A 676 0.62 -35.97 -19.58
N LYS A 677 1.22 -35.77 -20.76
CA LYS A 677 2.65 -36.00 -21.00
C LYS A 677 3.54 -35.17 -20.07
N ILE A 678 3.18 -33.90 -19.83
CA ILE A 678 3.92 -33.03 -18.90
C ILE A 678 3.83 -33.58 -17.47
N ILE A 679 2.66 -34.04 -17.05
CA ILE A 679 2.41 -34.58 -15.70
C ILE A 679 3.17 -35.90 -15.50
N ILE A 680 3.15 -36.80 -16.47
CA ILE A 680 3.94 -38.05 -16.44
C ILE A 680 5.44 -37.74 -16.39
N LYS A 681 5.91 -36.78 -17.21
CA LYS A 681 7.31 -36.32 -17.15
C LYS A 681 7.65 -35.74 -15.77
N ALA A 682 6.73 -35.02 -15.13
CA ALA A 682 6.90 -34.47 -13.80
C ALA A 682 7.01 -35.57 -12.75
N TYR A 683 6.20 -36.61 -12.85
CA TYR A 683 6.27 -37.79 -11.99
C TYR A 683 7.64 -38.48 -12.06
N HIS A 684 8.14 -38.79 -13.26
CA HIS A 684 9.47 -39.41 -13.41
C HIS A 684 10.60 -38.52 -12.87
N LYS A 685 10.45 -37.19 -12.99
CA LYS A 685 11.41 -36.26 -12.39
C LYS A 685 11.34 -36.27 -10.86
N ALA A 686 10.15 -36.32 -10.27
CA ALA A 686 9.96 -36.48 -8.83
C ALA A 686 10.54 -37.81 -8.33
N GLU A 687 10.31 -38.91 -9.06
CA GLU A 687 10.91 -40.22 -8.78
C GLU A 687 12.44 -40.13 -8.76
N SER A 688 13.05 -39.54 -9.79
CA SER A 688 14.50 -39.33 -9.87
C SER A 688 15.06 -38.47 -8.72
N ILE A 689 14.32 -37.47 -8.26
CA ILE A 689 14.72 -36.65 -7.11
C ILE A 689 14.67 -37.49 -5.82
N MET A 690 13.59 -38.25 -5.62
CA MET A 690 13.37 -39.06 -4.42
C MET A 690 14.25 -40.31 -4.36
N ASP A 691 14.67 -40.83 -5.51
CA ASP A 691 15.63 -41.95 -5.63
C ASP A 691 16.98 -41.60 -5.01
N SER A 692 17.42 -40.33 -5.11
CA SER A 692 18.67 -39.86 -4.49
C SER A 692 18.70 -40.02 -2.96
N LEU A 693 17.53 -40.15 -2.33
CA LEU A 693 17.33 -40.36 -0.89
C LEU A 693 16.81 -41.78 -0.57
N GLN A 694 16.83 -42.68 -1.57
CA GLN A 694 16.40 -44.07 -1.50
C GLN A 694 14.91 -44.29 -1.17
N LEU A 695 14.04 -43.28 -1.37
CA LEU A 695 12.60 -43.42 -1.10
C LEU A 695 11.91 -44.37 -2.08
N THR A 696 12.33 -44.35 -3.34
CA THR A 696 11.83 -45.22 -4.40
C THR A 696 11.98 -46.70 -4.05
N LYS A 697 13.06 -47.10 -3.37
CA LYS A 697 13.28 -48.46 -2.89
C LYS A 697 12.20 -48.88 -1.89
N ILE A 698 11.91 -48.02 -0.90
CA ILE A 698 10.87 -48.26 0.11
C ILE A 698 9.49 -48.39 -0.54
N LEU A 699 9.19 -47.52 -1.51
CA LEU A 699 7.92 -47.58 -2.25
C LEU A 699 7.83 -48.87 -3.09
N LYS A 700 8.91 -49.29 -3.75
CA LYS A 700 8.98 -50.53 -4.53
C LYS A 700 8.74 -51.77 -3.67
N GLU A 701 9.38 -51.83 -2.49
CA GLU A 701 9.20 -52.94 -1.54
C GLU A 701 7.76 -53.08 -1.04
N ASN A 702 6.95 -52.02 -1.12
CA ASN A 702 5.55 -52.00 -0.69
C ASN A 702 4.55 -51.94 -1.86
N ASN A 703 5.00 -52.12 -3.11
CA ASN A 703 4.17 -52.02 -4.33
C ASN A 703 3.43 -50.68 -4.49
N LEU A 704 4.06 -49.57 -4.07
CA LEU A 704 3.53 -48.20 -4.14
C LEU A 704 4.41 -47.27 -5.01
N ASN A 705 5.24 -47.85 -5.87
CA ASN A 705 6.14 -47.12 -6.76
C ASN A 705 5.57 -46.91 -8.17
N ASP A 706 4.38 -47.45 -8.45
CA ASP A 706 3.70 -47.21 -9.71
C ASP A 706 2.85 -45.94 -9.62
N PHE A 707 2.72 -45.22 -10.74
CA PHE A 707 2.00 -43.96 -10.81
C PHE A 707 0.56 -44.11 -10.30
N GLN A 708 -0.15 -45.13 -10.77
CA GLN A 708 -1.55 -45.33 -10.43
C GLN A 708 -1.69 -45.74 -8.95
N THR A 709 -0.91 -46.74 -8.51
CA THR A 709 -0.97 -47.25 -7.13
C THR A 709 -0.66 -46.19 -6.07
N LEU A 710 0.33 -45.32 -6.30
CA LEU A 710 0.69 -44.24 -5.38
C LEU A 710 -0.48 -43.27 -5.19
N ASN A 711 -1.10 -42.85 -6.30
CA ASN A 711 -2.19 -41.87 -6.27
C ASN A 711 -3.45 -42.43 -5.61
N ASP A 712 -3.78 -43.69 -5.89
CA ASP A 712 -4.90 -44.38 -5.25
C ASP A 712 -4.70 -44.50 -3.73
N PHE A 713 -3.48 -44.84 -3.29
CA PHE A 713 -3.14 -44.91 -1.87
C PHE A 713 -3.30 -43.54 -1.18
N VAL A 714 -2.75 -42.48 -1.75
CA VAL A 714 -2.87 -41.11 -1.20
C VAL A 714 -4.33 -40.69 -1.13
N PHE A 715 -5.11 -40.94 -2.19
CA PHE A 715 -6.53 -40.60 -2.21
C PHE A 715 -7.31 -41.31 -1.11
N GLN A 716 -7.10 -42.62 -0.93
CA GLN A 716 -7.78 -43.39 0.13
C GLN A 716 -7.41 -42.88 1.53
N GLN A 717 -6.13 -42.57 1.77
CA GLN A 717 -5.64 -42.08 3.07
C GLN A 717 -6.21 -40.71 3.44
N LEU A 718 -6.33 -39.80 2.47
CA LEU A 718 -6.80 -38.44 2.72
C LEU A 718 -8.34 -38.38 2.77
N THR A 719 -9.03 -39.16 1.94
CA THR A 719 -10.51 -39.15 1.86
C THR A 719 -11.16 -39.97 2.97
N GLY A 720 -10.56 -41.10 3.36
CA GLY A 720 -11.10 -42.02 4.38
C GLY A 720 -11.21 -41.42 5.79
N LYS A 721 -10.62 -40.25 6.02
CA LYS A 721 -10.64 -39.53 7.29
C LYS A 721 -11.60 -38.32 7.31
N SER A 722 -12.36 -38.05 6.24
CA SER A 722 -12.96 -36.71 6.05
C SER A 722 -14.35 -36.70 5.39
N THR A 723 -15.35 -37.13 6.16
CA THR A 723 -16.75 -36.75 5.92
C THR A 723 -17.17 -35.84 7.07
N VAL A 724 -17.57 -34.61 6.77
CA VAL A 724 -18.03 -33.68 7.82
C VAL A 724 -19.53 -33.45 7.64
N ASP A 725 -20.32 -33.88 8.62
CA ASP A 725 -21.75 -33.62 8.68
C ASP A 725 -21.99 -32.27 9.39
N TYR A 726 -22.53 -31.31 8.64
CA TYR A 726 -22.81 -29.95 9.11
C TYR A 726 -24.29 -29.72 9.44
N SER A 727 -25.10 -30.78 9.55
CA SER A 727 -26.51 -30.68 9.97
C SER A 727 -26.66 -30.28 11.45
N TYR A 728 -25.63 -30.52 12.27
CA TYR A 728 -25.55 -30.10 13.66
C TYR A 728 -24.48 -29.02 13.81
N PHE A 729 -24.90 -27.77 13.99
CA PHE A 729 -24.04 -26.68 14.45
C PHE A 729 -23.72 -26.88 15.94
N ASN A 730 -22.85 -27.83 16.28
CA ASN A 730 -22.24 -27.92 17.62
C ASN A 730 -20.72 -27.78 17.49
N GLU A 731 -20.20 -26.71 18.08
CA GLU A 731 -18.81 -26.21 17.97
C GLU A 731 -17.75 -27.09 18.67
N GLU A 732 -18.14 -28.16 19.36
CA GLU A 732 -17.25 -28.81 20.34
C GLU A 732 -16.23 -29.83 19.78
N ASN A 733 -16.26 -30.19 18.49
CA ASN A 733 -15.37 -31.23 17.94
C ASN A 733 -14.41 -30.76 16.82
N LEU A 734 -14.25 -29.45 16.60
CA LEU A 734 -13.49 -28.91 15.46
C LEU A 734 -12.05 -28.47 15.75
N GLN A 735 -11.46 -28.89 16.87
CA GLN A 735 -10.01 -28.80 17.06
C GLN A 735 -9.31 -29.91 16.26
N ASP A 736 -8.99 -29.62 15.00
CA ASP A 736 -7.95 -30.39 14.31
C ASP A 736 -6.62 -30.06 15.00
N SER A 737 -6.18 -31.00 15.84
CA SER A 737 -5.01 -30.91 16.69
C SER A 737 -3.70 -30.91 15.89
N SER A 738 -3.39 -29.81 15.19
CA SER A 738 -2.04 -29.58 14.68
C SER A 738 -1.59 -28.12 14.48
N ASP A 739 -2.45 -27.10 14.62
CA ASP A 739 -2.08 -25.72 14.27
C ASP A 739 -2.22 -24.69 15.41
N ASN A 740 -1.93 -25.07 16.67
CA ASN A 740 -1.96 -24.15 17.81
C ASN A 740 -0.85 -23.06 17.84
N ASN A 741 -0.12 -22.82 16.74
CA ASN A 741 1.04 -21.90 16.75
C ASN A 741 0.95 -20.69 15.80
N ASP A 742 -0.17 -20.47 15.10
CA ASP A 742 -0.34 -19.31 14.21
C ASP A 742 -1.35 -18.26 14.74
N SER A 743 -1.90 -18.43 15.95
CA SER A 743 -2.88 -17.49 16.53
C SER A 743 -2.37 -16.62 17.69
N THR A 744 -1.08 -16.68 18.07
CA THR A 744 -0.53 -15.75 19.05
C THR A 744 -0.29 -14.37 18.41
N ALA A 745 -1.38 -13.61 18.29
CA ALA A 745 -1.28 -12.16 18.39
C ALA A 745 -0.56 -11.83 19.70
N ASN A 746 0.59 -11.15 19.59
CA ASN A 746 1.43 -10.65 20.68
C ASN A 746 0.67 -10.44 22.01
N GLU A 747 0.66 -11.44 22.89
CA GLU A 747 0.37 -11.25 24.30
C GLU A 747 1.61 -10.55 24.89
N LEU A 748 1.49 -9.24 25.08
CA LEU A 748 2.39 -8.48 25.93
C LEU A 748 2.09 -8.90 27.37
N THR A 749 2.84 -9.87 27.90
CA THR A 749 2.81 -10.24 29.30
C THR A 749 3.42 -9.11 30.14
N GLU A 750 2.59 -8.48 30.97
CA GLU A 750 2.99 -7.51 31.99
C GLU A 750 3.86 -8.19 33.06
N THR A 751 5.12 -7.79 33.17
CA THR A 751 5.94 -8.05 34.37
C THR A 751 6.33 -6.72 34.99
N ASN A 752 5.74 -6.46 36.16
CA ASN A 752 6.01 -5.32 37.04
C ASN A 752 7.49 -5.27 37.44
N PHE A 753 8.11 -4.10 37.29
CA PHE A 753 9.25 -3.69 38.10
C PHE A 753 9.10 -2.22 38.46
N ASP A 754 8.89 -1.97 39.75
CA ASP A 754 9.01 -0.66 40.39
C ASP A 754 10.44 -0.15 40.24
N THR A 755 10.60 1.12 39.90
CA THR A 755 11.64 1.99 40.48
C THR A 755 11.28 3.46 40.25
N ASN A 756 11.23 4.19 41.37
CA ASN A 756 11.08 5.64 41.45
C ASN A 756 12.26 6.35 40.79
N GLU A 757 12.01 7.47 40.11
CA GLU A 757 12.80 8.70 40.30
C GLU A 757 12.08 9.91 39.68
N ASP A 758 12.08 10.99 40.47
CA ASP A 758 11.36 12.24 40.32
C ASP A 758 11.74 13.04 39.06
N CYS A 759 10.76 13.75 38.50
CA CYS A 759 10.91 15.19 38.28
C CYS A 759 9.56 15.87 38.04
N SER A 760 9.30 16.82 38.93
CA SER A 760 8.20 17.77 39.06
C SER A 760 7.77 18.48 37.77
N ASP A 761 6.47 18.72 37.64
CA ASP A 761 5.94 20.07 37.85
C ASP A 761 4.43 20.02 38.11
N GLU A 762 4.05 20.84 39.09
CA GLU A 762 2.82 20.84 39.88
C GLU A 762 1.59 21.32 39.09
N ASP A 763 0.47 20.64 39.30
CA ASP A 763 -0.76 21.27 39.81
C ASP A 763 -1.66 20.16 40.39
N ASP A 764 -1.57 20.05 41.71
CA ASP A 764 -2.47 19.48 42.72
C ASP A 764 -3.98 19.69 42.42
N VAL A 765 -4.99 18.98 42.91
CA VAL A 765 -5.24 17.89 43.89
C VAL A 765 -6.77 17.66 43.78
N ASN A 766 -7.30 16.44 43.68
CA ASN A 766 -7.83 15.70 44.82
C ASN A 766 -8.20 14.28 44.38
N ASP A 767 -7.66 13.33 45.12
CA ASP A 767 -8.04 11.93 45.17
C ASP A 767 -9.33 11.82 46.00
N TYR A 768 -10.39 11.24 45.45
CA TYR A 768 -11.54 10.77 46.23
C TYR A 768 -12.06 9.45 45.66
N ASP A 769 -11.87 8.43 46.50
CA ASP A 769 -12.69 7.26 46.78
C ASP A 769 -13.52 6.59 45.67
N LEU A 770 -13.19 5.31 45.52
CA LEU A 770 -14.00 4.25 44.91
C LEU A 770 -15.46 4.28 45.37
N THR A 771 -16.38 4.42 44.43
CA THR A 771 -17.62 3.62 44.42
C THR A 771 -18.13 3.36 43.01
N SER A 772 -18.60 2.14 42.82
CA SER A 772 -19.23 1.60 41.62
C SER A 772 -20.57 2.28 41.31
N ALA A 773 -20.59 3.13 40.30
CA ALA A 773 -21.68 3.39 39.35
C ALA A 773 -21.23 4.57 38.46
N LYS A 774 -20.94 4.34 37.18
CA LYS A 774 -20.59 5.44 36.25
C LYS A 774 -21.84 6.28 35.94
N GLU A 775 -22.20 7.20 36.84
CA GLU A 775 -23.20 8.26 36.60
C GLU A 775 -22.57 9.67 36.49
N THR A 776 -21.27 9.82 36.72
CA THR A 776 -20.61 11.13 36.73
C THR A 776 -20.01 11.48 35.36
N PHE A 777 -20.72 12.30 34.58
CA PHE A 777 -20.24 12.94 33.34
C PHE A 777 -19.24 14.09 33.61
N GLU A 778 -18.43 14.02 34.67
CA GLU A 778 -17.54 15.10 35.08
C GLU A 778 -16.38 15.30 34.09
N GLY A 779 -16.07 16.56 33.76
CA GLY A 779 -15.03 16.94 32.78
C GLY A 779 -15.45 16.91 31.31
N MET A 780 -16.73 16.68 30.99
CA MET A 780 -17.19 16.48 29.61
C MET A 780 -17.75 17.73 28.93
N ARG A 781 -17.50 17.85 27.61
CA ARG A 781 -18.13 18.84 26.75
C ARG A 781 -19.56 18.40 26.40
N VAL A 782 -20.53 18.83 27.20
CA VAL A 782 -21.97 18.66 26.96
C VAL A 782 -22.60 19.99 26.56
N TYR A 783 -23.65 19.94 25.74
CA TYR A 783 -24.29 21.13 25.19
C TYR A 783 -25.75 21.23 25.67
N ASP A 784 -26.20 22.44 26.01
CA ASP A 784 -27.60 22.72 26.34
C ASP A 784 -28.50 22.79 25.10
N ARG A 785 -27.93 23.25 23.98
CA ARG A 785 -28.61 23.41 22.70
C ARG A 785 -27.66 23.00 21.59
N ILE A 786 -28.23 22.39 20.56
CA ILE A 786 -27.52 21.98 19.36
C ILE A 786 -28.26 22.49 18.13
N ASP A 787 -27.51 22.67 17.04
CA ASP A 787 -28.08 22.98 15.73
C ASP A 787 -29.04 21.85 15.31
N PRO A 788 -30.32 22.14 15.00
CA PRO A 788 -31.28 21.12 14.56
C PRO A 788 -30.79 20.30 13.36
N SER A 789 -29.98 20.90 12.48
CA SER A 789 -29.41 20.22 11.31
C SER A 789 -28.38 19.13 11.66
N LYS A 790 -27.83 19.15 12.88
CA LYS A 790 -26.82 18.20 13.37
C LYS A 790 -27.33 17.30 14.49
N LYS A 791 -28.66 17.25 14.70
CA LYS A 791 -29.27 16.50 15.82
C LYS A 791 -28.86 15.03 15.84
N SER A 792 -28.70 14.39 14.67
CA SER A 792 -28.26 12.99 14.55
C SER A 792 -26.85 12.74 15.09
N HIS A 793 -25.99 13.76 15.17
CA HIS A 793 -24.61 13.61 15.66
C HIS A 793 -24.49 13.61 17.19
N TYR A 794 -25.61 13.78 17.90
CA TYR A 794 -25.63 13.90 19.36
C TYR A 794 -26.62 12.92 19.98
N PHE A 795 -26.26 12.39 21.15
CA PHE A 795 -27.20 11.75 22.05
C PHE A 795 -27.81 12.78 22.99
N GLN A 796 -29.08 12.59 23.33
CA GLN A 796 -29.72 13.29 24.43
C GLN A 796 -29.54 12.45 25.71
N ILE A 797 -28.95 13.07 26.73
CA ILE A 797 -28.71 12.46 28.04
C ILE A 797 -29.33 13.34 29.13
N THR A 798 -29.61 12.76 30.28
CA THR A 798 -30.14 13.48 31.45
C THR A 798 -29.02 13.66 32.47
N ILE A 799 -28.66 14.91 32.78
CA ILE A 799 -27.71 15.25 33.84
C ILE A 799 -28.43 16.20 34.80
N ASN A 800 -28.51 15.84 36.09
CA ASN A 800 -29.18 16.65 37.12
C ASN A 800 -30.64 17.01 36.73
N ASN A 801 -31.41 16.04 36.23
CA ASN A 801 -32.78 16.21 35.73
C ASN A 801 -32.96 17.23 34.58
N LYS A 802 -31.87 17.62 33.91
CA LYS A 802 -31.91 18.48 32.72
C LYS A 802 -31.46 17.73 31.48
N PRO A 803 -32.15 17.88 30.33
CA PRO A 803 -31.70 17.31 29.08
C PRO A 803 -30.44 18.05 28.61
N LYS A 804 -29.40 17.27 28.29
CA LYS A 804 -28.12 17.74 27.74
C LYS A 804 -27.80 16.91 26.50
N PHE A 805 -26.94 17.46 25.63
CA PHE A 805 -26.51 16.78 24.41
C PHE A 805 -25.02 16.46 24.46
N ILE A 806 -24.67 15.22 24.11
CA ILE A 806 -23.28 14.74 23.99
C ILE A 806 -23.03 14.27 22.57
N HIS A 807 -21.92 14.69 21.97
CA HIS A 807 -21.56 14.26 20.62
C HIS A 807 -21.25 12.75 20.61
N LYS A 808 -21.76 12.00 19.62
CA LYS A 808 -21.61 10.54 19.52
C LYS A 808 -20.14 10.08 19.55
N GLN A 809 -19.24 10.77 18.86
CA GLN A 809 -17.78 10.52 18.94
C GLN A 809 -17.19 10.68 20.36
N THR A 810 -17.70 11.64 21.15
CA THR A 810 -17.25 11.86 22.53
C THR A 810 -17.72 10.72 23.43
N ALA A 811 -18.97 10.26 23.24
CA ALA A 811 -19.52 9.10 23.93
C ALA A 811 -18.71 7.82 23.66
N ALA A 812 -18.42 7.51 22.39
CA ALA A 812 -17.60 6.34 22.04
C ALA A 812 -16.20 6.38 22.67
N ARG A 813 -15.56 7.57 22.73
CA ARG A 813 -14.26 7.73 23.38
C ARG A 813 -14.35 7.44 24.88
N LEU A 814 -15.39 7.92 25.56
CA LEU A 814 -15.58 7.67 26.99
C LEU A 814 -15.72 6.18 27.29
N LEU A 815 -16.54 5.47 26.52
CA LEU A 815 -16.74 4.02 26.70
C LEU A 815 -15.51 3.19 26.31
N THR A 816 -14.62 3.73 25.47
CA THR A 816 -13.35 3.08 25.12
C THR A 816 -12.30 3.18 26.23
N LEU A 817 -12.41 4.15 27.15
CA LEU A 817 -11.39 4.46 28.16
C LEU A 817 -11.71 3.76 29.50
N ASN A 818 -11.04 2.65 29.78
CA ASN A 818 -10.82 2.19 31.16
C ASN A 818 -9.52 2.82 31.69
N LYS A 819 -9.64 3.61 32.77
CA LYS A 819 -8.58 4.30 33.55
C LYS A 819 -7.79 5.42 32.83
N ASN A 820 -7.83 6.60 33.48
CA ASN A 820 -6.98 7.81 33.42
C ASN A 820 -6.35 8.25 32.08
N CYS A 821 -6.64 9.51 31.72
CA CYS A 821 -6.15 10.15 30.51
C CYS A 821 -4.67 10.54 30.57
N LEU A 822 -3.96 10.22 29.49
CA LEU A 822 -2.98 11.11 28.86
C LEU A 822 -3.50 11.50 27.47
N SER A 823 -3.20 12.72 27.01
CA SER A 823 -3.59 13.20 25.68
C SER A 823 -3.10 12.24 24.57
N SER A 824 -3.78 12.20 23.42
CA SER A 824 -3.45 11.28 22.32
C SER A 824 -1.97 11.32 21.91
N ASP A 825 -1.35 12.49 21.99
CA ASP A 825 0.07 12.66 21.65
C ASP A 825 1.01 12.10 22.75
N ARG A 826 0.59 12.16 24.03
CA ARG A 826 1.32 11.55 25.17
C ARG A 826 1.09 10.05 25.25
N ARG A 827 -0.12 9.55 24.99
CA ARG A 827 -0.45 8.11 24.98
C ARG A 827 0.39 7.34 23.96
N THR A 828 0.62 7.93 22.79
CA THR A 828 1.43 7.30 21.73
C THR A 828 2.93 7.39 22.01
N ARG A 829 3.42 8.47 22.65
CA ARG A 829 4.82 8.56 23.09
C ARG A 829 5.13 7.59 24.21
N VAL A 830 4.26 7.47 25.21
CA VAL A 830 4.42 6.51 26.32
C VAL A 830 4.44 5.06 25.82
N GLN A 831 3.59 4.72 24.84
CA GLN A 831 3.59 3.41 24.17
C GLN A 831 4.83 3.15 23.27
N GLN A 832 5.59 4.18 22.93
CA GLN A 832 6.83 4.08 22.14
C GLN A 832 8.07 4.03 23.04
N THR A 833 8.12 4.78 24.14
CA THR A 833 9.21 4.67 25.13
C THR A 833 9.19 3.35 25.88
N SER A 834 8.02 2.74 26.09
CA SER A 834 7.90 1.38 26.66
C SER A 834 8.37 0.25 25.72
N LYS A 835 8.83 0.57 24.50
CA LYS A 835 9.39 -0.38 23.51
C LYS A 835 10.88 -0.19 23.24
N GLN A 836 11.52 0.81 23.87
CA GLN A 836 12.95 1.08 23.71
C GLN A 836 13.76 0.94 25.02
N SER A 837 13.13 0.51 26.11
CA SER A 837 13.78 0.12 27.38
C SER A 837 13.61 -1.37 27.63
#